data_AF-A0A9W8YAC2-F1
#
_entry.id   AF-A0A9W8YAC2-F1
#
_cell.length_a   1.000
_cell.length_b   1.000
_cell.length_c   1.000
_cell.angle_alpha   90.00
_cell.angle_beta   90.00
_cell.angle_gamma   90.00
#
_symmetry.space_group_name_H-M   'P 1'
#
loop_
_entity.id
_entity.type
_entity.pdbx_description
1 polymer ?
#
loop_
_entity_poly.entity_id
_entity_poly.type
_entity_poly.pdbx_seq_one_letter_code
_entity_poly.pdbx_strand_id
1 'polypeptide(L)'
;MENTSVKPIETASSDHEIKQVDSNSVGQMGYIDQSALYRKIDWRIVPLMFLCYFLQFLDKVVINYANILGLQKDLGMRGQDFSWVATAFFIGYAVAEFPQGFLLQKFPASKVLGFNVLCWGVTLCCTAAVKNFAGLTAIRTLLGCFEAIITPSLILITASWYTKKQSTPRYGIWYCGLGVGQIVGGLISFCAQSGPKNISFAGWRIMMISVGVFNLIVATVVILYLPDSVASAKFLTPDEKTFIAYRISADQSGNGKRIFKMAGLWEALRDLQVWLLFVNTILIGIPSGVITTFSATLIAGFGYTPKQGALLNMPSGVVSIFATLLCTFAVQRGIPRWIGIVALMIPTMSGAGLMSFLPKTNKAGVLAGIYLINFDVAPLALIYALVGSNTQGYTKKIVSTAMVAIAFSLANIIGPQTFRSKEAPGYISAKTEKSNIPFKIYERDSSISSRGQGWAITIHWALPFLKELLSSETLANIDRVQVDPEVGRNDTGNFLFINLQTLEPKFKIPPNERRRVNREKLRKVLLDGVENHVFWSKKLLTIEPATNTKDSVTAVFEDGTRVSGMLIVGAEGSNSRTRKYLRPDAYKNIRLPVRFIGSAVDMTPAQAKPLRDLDPLLFQGCLPAIGTFLWVSMLESPAVNGTLGTDQERYRVQINVSWPLNGAEDEVQESDIKRMAQMKNRAVAFAPCLRKAVEMIPDGSEVLEIVLADWPCLNWNGKGTCTLVGDAAHAMTMYRGEAANHGMLDAYHLTKALVKLHKGELSQQAAITLYEEEMRDRTTTAVLLSRQACLDAHDWDGLNENSAVLKRRAISSV
;
A
#
# COMPACT_ATOMS: atom_id res chain seq x y z
N MET A 1 56.82 37.17 54.94
CA MET A 1 56.04 36.16 54.21
C MET A 1 54.73 36.80 53.82
N GLU A 2 54.53 36.89 52.52
CA GLU A 2 53.61 37.78 51.82
C GLU A 2 52.13 37.37 51.89
N ASN A 3 51.31 38.43 51.83
CA ASN A 3 49.95 38.50 51.35
C ASN A 3 49.73 37.84 49.97
N THR A 4 48.58 37.22 49.79
CA THR A 4 47.82 37.18 48.51
C THR A 4 46.41 36.69 48.85
N SER A 5 45.43 37.56 49.15
CA SER A 5 44.67 38.43 48.23
C SER A 5 44.13 37.70 47.00
N VAL A 6 42.98 37.05 47.14
CA VAL A 6 42.09 36.74 46.00
C VAL A 6 40.85 37.62 46.14
N LYS A 7 40.79 38.69 45.33
CA LYS A 7 39.61 39.55 45.18
C LYS A 7 38.46 38.76 44.53
N PRO A 8 37.21 38.91 44.96
CA PRO A 8 36.07 38.53 44.14
C PRO A 8 35.97 39.52 42.97
N ILE A 9 35.90 38.99 41.76
CA ILE A 9 35.61 39.77 40.55
C ILE A 9 34.12 40.16 40.63
N GLU A 10 33.86 41.45 40.80
CA GLU A 10 32.58 42.05 40.47
C GLU A 10 32.36 41.95 38.96
N THR A 11 31.40 41.13 38.54
CA THR A 11 30.70 41.34 37.28
C THR A 11 29.24 41.61 37.59
N ALA A 12 28.83 42.85 37.32
CA ALA A 12 27.47 43.30 37.39
C ALA A 12 26.55 42.42 36.53
N SER A 13 25.61 41.72 37.16
CA SER A 13 24.38 41.28 36.48
C SER A 13 23.18 41.76 37.30
N SER A 14 22.57 42.83 36.81
CA SER A 14 21.31 43.37 37.25
C SER A 14 20.17 42.39 36.94
N ASP A 15 20.04 41.34 37.73
CA ASP A 15 18.82 40.53 37.79
C ASP A 15 18.11 40.89 39.10
N HIS A 16 16.99 41.60 38.99
CA HIS A 16 16.12 41.92 40.12
C HIS A 16 15.69 40.62 40.82
N GLU A 17 16.31 40.33 41.96
CA GLU A 17 15.93 39.23 42.85
C GLU A 17 14.49 39.40 43.33
N ILE A 18 13.65 38.39 43.07
CA ILE A 18 12.39 38.25 43.79
C ILE A 18 12.75 37.74 45.18
N LYS A 19 12.72 38.64 46.17
CA LYS A 19 12.77 38.28 47.60
C LYS A 19 11.73 37.21 47.89
N GLN A 20 12.11 36.22 48.68
CA GLN A 20 11.21 35.21 49.24
C GLN A 20 9.97 35.92 49.81
N VAL A 21 8.81 35.71 49.20
CA VAL A 21 7.57 36.42 49.57
C VAL A 21 7.10 35.85 50.91
N ASP A 22 7.27 36.66 51.97
CA ASP A 22 6.78 36.35 53.32
C ASP A 22 5.28 36.09 53.29
N SER A 23 4.81 35.05 53.98
CA SER A 23 3.37 34.73 54.11
C SER A 23 2.54 35.91 54.64
N ASN A 24 3.16 36.81 55.39
CA ASN A 24 2.55 38.04 55.92
C ASN A 24 2.24 39.10 54.85
N SER A 25 2.89 39.07 53.69
CA SER A 25 2.66 40.03 52.59
C SER A 25 1.46 39.69 51.70
N VAL A 26 0.97 38.44 51.76
CA VAL A 26 -0.24 38.00 51.04
C VAL A 26 -1.52 38.48 51.74
N GLY A 27 -1.47 38.69 53.06
CA GLY A 27 -2.60 39.19 53.85
C GLY A 27 -2.96 40.66 53.61
N GLN A 28 -2.10 41.43 52.94
CA GLN A 28 -2.32 42.84 52.59
C GLN A 28 -2.64 43.09 51.11
N MET A 29 -2.71 42.05 50.26
CA MET A 29 -3.10 42.22 48.86
C MET A 29 -4.58 42.58 48.78
N GLY A 30 -4.90 43.69 48.11
CA GLY A 30 -6.28 44.05 47.76
C GLY A 30 -7.00 42.93 47.00
N TYR A 31 -8.33 42.98 46.92
CA TYR A 31 -9.13 41.96 46.23
C TYR A 31 -8.71 41.84 44.75
N ILE A 32 -7.86 40.86 44.43
CA ILE A 32 -7.49 40.52 43.06
C ILE A 32 -8.55 39.55 42.52
N ASP A 33 -9.35 40.00 41.55
CA ASP A 33 -10.24 39.12 40.79
C ASP A 33 -9.41 38.12 39.98
N GLN A 34 -9.34 36.90 40.49
CA GLN A 34 -8.56 35.80 39.92
C GLN A 34 -9.03 35.46 38.51
N SER A 35 -10.34 35.46 38.25
CA SER A 35 -10.91 35.11 36.95
C SER A 35 -10.58 36.17 35.91
N ALA A 36 -10.65 37.45 36.27
CA ALA A 36 -10.23 38.54 35.39
C ALA A 36 -8.72 38.49 35.06
N LEU A 37 -7.88 38.19 36.06
CA LEU A 37 -6.42 38.06 35.90
C LEU A 37 -6.07 36.90 34.95
N TYR A 38 -6.65 35.71 35.14
CA TYR A 38 -6.38 34.58 34.25
C TYR A 38 -6.88 34.83 32.83
N ARG A 39 -8.06 35.45 32.66
CA ARG A 39 -8.54 35.85 31.34
C ARG A 39 -7.59 36.82 30.64
N LYS A 40 -7.02 37.78 31.39
CA LYS A 40 -6.03 38.74 30.89
C LYS A 40 -4.74 38.05 30.41
N ILE A 41 -4.27 37.02 31.13
CA ILE A 41 -3.10 36.22 30.73
C ILE A 41 -3.42 35.33 29.53
N ASP A 42 -4.55 34.60 29.61
CA ASP A 42 -5.01 33.68 28.56
C ASP A 42 -5.07 34.40 27.21
N TRP A 43 -5.71 35.58 27.13
CA TRP A 43 -5.83 36.37 25.90
C TRP A 43 -4.51 36.90 25.33
N ARG A 44 -3.45 37.01 26.14
CA ARG A 44 -2.15 37.52 25.69
C ARG A 44 -1.19 36.40 25.26
N ILE A 45 -1.26 35.25 25.92
CA ILE A 45 -0.29 34.16 25.74
C ILE A 45 -0.85 33.04 24.89
N VAL A 46 -2.07 32.57 25.19
CA VAL A 46 -2.62 31.35 24.57
C VAL A 46 -2.89 31.51 23.06
N PRO A 47 -3.39 32.65 22.53
CA PRO A 47 -3.52 32.85 21.09
C PRO A 47 -2.20 32.76 20.33
N LEU A 48 -1.11 33.29 20.89
CA LEU A 48 0.21 33.21 20.24
C LEU A 48 0.72 31.77 20.22
N MET A 49 0.56 31.05 21.33
CA MET A 49 0.90 29.64 21.41
C MET A 49 0.06 28.77 20.45
N PHE A 50 -1.24 29.07 20.36
CA PHE A 50 -2.15 28.45 19.41
C PHE A 50 -1.71 28.70 17.96
N LEU A 51 -1.36 29.94 17.62
CA LEU A 51 -0.87 30.28 16.27
C LEU A 51 0.43 29.56 15.93
N CYS A 52 1.38 29.46 16.86
CA CYS A 52 2.61 28.69 16.65
C CYS A 52 2.31 27.22 16.34
N TYR A 53 1.44 26.58 17.13
CA TYR A 53 1.11 25.17 16.94
C TYR A 53 0.22 24.93 15.71
N PHE A 54 -0.67 25.88 15.39
CA PHE A 54 -1.46 25.90 14.17
C PHE A 54 -0.56 25.91 12.93
N LEU A 55 0.39 26.84 12.88
CA LEU A 55 1.36 26.92 11.80
C LEU A 55 2.19 25.64 11.72
N GLN A 56 2.54 25.08 12.88
CA GLN A 56 3.40 23.90 12.96
C GLN A 56 2.76 22.72 12.26
N PHE A 57 1.46 22.51 12.52
CA PHE A 57 0.73 21.46 11.84
C PHE A 57 0.46 21.80 10.38
N LEU A 58 0.12 23.06 10.08
CA LEU A 58 -0.14 23.49 8.71
C LEU A 58 1.03 23.20 7.78
N ASP A 59 2.27 23.44 8.21
CA ASP A 59 3.48 23.12 7.43
C ASP A 59 3.67 21.62 7.20
N LYS A 60 3.41 20.77 8.21
CA LYS A 60 3.50 19.31 8.05
C LYS A 60 2.57 18.79 6.95
N VAL A 61 1.36 19.34 6.85
CA VAL A 61 0.38 18.91 5.84
C VAL A 61 0.57 19.60 4.49
N VAL A 62 1.21 20.77 4.44
CA VAL A 62 1.35 21.56 3.20
C VAL A 62 2.15 20.83 2.12
N ILE A 63 3.10 19.97 2.50
CA ILE A 63 3.88 19.16 1.55
C ILE A 63 3.03 18.12 0.82
N ASN A 64 2.03 17.56 1.50
CA ASN A 64 1.12 16.57 0.92
C ASN A 64 0.24 17.24 -0.13
N TYR A 65 -0.21 18.47 0.14
CA TYR A 65 -0.94 19.26 -0.84
C TYR A 65 -0.07 19.71 -2.01
N ALA A 66 1.19 20.08 -1.75
CA ALA A 66 2.16 20.41 -2.81
C ALA A 66 2.39 19.21 -3.74
N ASN A 67 2.40 18.00 -3.19
CA ASN A 67 2.52 16.78 -3.97
C ASN A 67 1.36 16.60 -4.96
N ILE A 68 0.12 16.81 -4.50
CA ILE A 68 -1.08 16.76 -5.36
C ILE A 68 -1.01 17.81 -6.48
N LEU A 69 -0.37 18.96 -6.22
CA LEU A 69 -0.17 20.05 -7.18
C LEU A 69 1.02 19.84 -8.13
N GLY A 70 1.65 18.65 -8.14
CA GLY A 70 2.68 18.28 -9.12
C GLY A 70 4.14 18.46 -8.67
N LEU A 71 4.40 18.67 -7.38
CA LEU A 71 5.77 18.82 -6.83
C LEU A 71 6.75 17.74 -7.33
N GLN A 72 6.34 16.46 -7.29
CA GLN A 72 7.19 15.35 -7.73
C GLN A 72 7.56 15.44 -9.21
N LYS A 73 6.61 15.86 -10.06
CA LYS A 73 6.81 16.00 -11.50
C LYS A 73 7.79 17.15 -11.79
N ASP A 74 7.64 18.28 -11.11
CA ASP A 74 8.49 19.46 -11.30
C ASP A 74 9.93 19.25 -10.84
N LEU A 75 10.15 18.40 -9.83
CA LEU A 75 11.47 18.14 -9.24
C LEU A 75 12.14 16.86 -9.75
N GLY A 76 11.49 16.14 -10.68
CA GLY A 76 12.01 14.90 -11.27
C GLY A 76 12.11 13.72 -10.30
N MET A 77 11.30 13.72 -9.23
CA MET A 77 11.33 12.71 -8.17
C MET A 77 10.77 11.36 -8.65
N ARG A 78 11.37 10.25 -8.22
CA ARG A 78 10.96 8.88 -8.61
C ARG A 78 10.87 7.95 -7.39
N GLY A 79 10.05 6.91 -7.49
CA GLY A 79 9.99 5.85 -6.48
C GLY A 79 9.66 6.33 -5.07
N GLN A 80 10.63 6.25 -4.15
CA GLN A 80 10.47 6.56 -2.71
C GLN A 80 10.97 7.95 -2.31
N ASP A 81 11.40 8.77 -3.26
CA ASP A 81 11.99 10.10 -2.98
C ASP A 81 11.08 10.97 -2.11
N PHE A 82 9.77 10.98 -2.37
CA PHE A 82 8.82 11.77 -1.57
C PHE A 82 8.73 11.30 -0.11
N SER A 83 8.73 9.98 0.11
CA SER A 83 8.72 9.39 1.45
C SER A 83 10.01 9.71 2.21
N TRP A 84 11.15 9.70 1.51
CA TRP A 84 12.44 10.12 2.07
C TRP A 84 12.47 11.60 2.45
N VAL A 85 11.88 12.49 1.64
CA VAL A 85 11.76 13.92 1.98
C VAL A 85 10.93 14.11 3.26
N ALA A 86 9.81 13.39 3.40
CA ALA A 86 9.01 13.42 4.61
C ALA A 86 9.77 12.86 5.83
N THR A 87 10.51 11.77 5.65
CA THR A 87 11.34 11.16 6.71
C THR A 87 12.50 12.06 7.13
N ALA A 88 13.17 12.73 6.19
CA ALA A 88 14.32 13.60 6.46
C ALA A 88 13.97 14.78 7.39
N PHE A 89 12.77 15.34 7.25
CA PHE A 89 12.24 16.35 8.17
C PHE A 89 12.23 15.83 9.62
N PHE A 90 11.68 14.64 9.86
CA PHE A 90 11.61 14.07 11.21
C PHE A 90 12.99 13.64 11.74
N ILE A 91 13.90 13.20 10.88
CA ILE A 91 15.31 12.98 11.29
C ILE A 91 15.93 14.29 11.79
N GLY A 92 15.79 15.39 11.03
CA GLY A 92 16.27 16.71 11.45
C GLY A 92 15.63 17.18 12.76
N TYR A 93 14.32 16.98 12.89
CA TYR A 93 13.56 17.25 14.11
C TYR A 93 14.16 16.50 15.32
N ALA A 94 14.34 15.18 15.22
CA ALA A 94 14.81 14.35 16.33
C ALA A 94 16.25 14.69 16.77
N VAL A 95 17.13 14.97 15.80
CA VAL A 95 18.53 15.35 16.09
C VAL A 95 18.59 16.74 16.73
N ALA A 96 17.76 17.68 16.29
CA ALA A 96 17.77 19.04 16.79
C ALA A 96 17.20 19.19 18.21
N GLU A 97 16.43 18.23 18.71
CA GLU A 97 15.93 18.25 20.10
C GLU A 97 17.07 18.39 21.13
N PHE A 98 18.24 17.79 20.88
CA PHE A 98 19.40 17.89 21.77
C PHE A 98 19.99 19.31 21.84
N PRO A 99 20.46 19.93 20.74
CA PRO A 99 21.00 21.29 20.78
C PRO A 99 19.94 22.33 21.14
N GLN A 100 18.69 22.15 20.71
CA GLN A 100 17.61 23.08 21.05
C GLN A 100 17.23 22.99 22.55
N GLY A 101 17.28 21.80 23.15
CA GLY A 101 17.15 21.62 24.60
C GLY A 101 18.24 22.35 25.39
N PHE A 102 19.47 22.42 24.88
CA PHE A 102 20.53 23.24 25.46
C PHE A 102 20.23 24.74 25.34
N LEU A 103 19.71 25.20 24.20
CA LEU A 103 19.30 26.60 24.01
C LEU A 103 18.20 27.01 25.01
N LEU A 104 17.22 26.15 25.29
CA LEU A 104 16.19 26.41 26.30
C LEU A 104 16.70 26.43 27.75
N GLN A 105 17.87 25.82 28.00
CA GLN A 105 18.55 25.95 29.29
C GLN A 105 19.30 27.28 29.41
N LYS A 106 19.87 27.78 28.32
CA LYS A 106 20.68 29.00 28.32
C LYS A 106 19.85 30.29 28.12
N PHE A 107 18.79 30.24 27.33
CA PHE A 107 18.03 31.42 26.90
C PHE A 107 16.54 31.31 27.29
N PRO A 108 15.81 32.44 27.35
CA PRO A 108 14.36 32.42 27.59
C PRO A 108 13.60 31.67 26.50
N ALA A 109 12.66 30.81 26.91
CA ALA A 109 11.91 29.92 26.01
C ALA A 109 11.16 30.67 24.89
N SER A 110 10.56 31.81 25.21
CA SER A 110 9.88 32.71 24.25
C SER A 110 10.79 33.25 23.16
N LYS A 111 12.03 33.63 23.47
CA LYS A 111 13.01 34.15 22.50
C LYS A 111 13.56 33.06 21.60
N VAL A 112 13.87 31.89 22.19
CA VAL A 112 14.28 30.71 21.42
C VAL A 112 13.16 30.26 20.49
N LEU A 113 11.91 30.22 20.99
CA LEU A 113 10.73 29.94 20.18
C LEU A 113 10.58 30.93 19.02
N GLY A 114 10.55 32.23 19.31
CA GLY A 114 10.36 33.26 18.29
C GLY A 114 11.44 33.25 17.20
N PHE A 115 12.72 33.11 17.58
CA PHE A 115 13.84 33.02 16.63
C PHE A 115 13.72 31.78 15.73
N ASN A 116 13.41 30.62 16.29
CA ASN A 116 13.23 29.41 15.51
C ASN A 116 12.01 29.49 14.57
N VAL A 117 10.90 30.06 15.02
CA VAL A 117 9.72 30.28 14.17
C VAL A 117 10.03 31.23 13.01
N LEU A 118 10.89 32.23 13.23
CA LEU A 118 11.37 33.12 12.18
C LEU A 118 12.26 32.38 11.17
N CYS A 119 13.26 31.63 11.63
CA CYS A 119 14.14 30.85 10.76
C CYS A 119 13.35 29.80 9.95
N TRP A 120 12.36 29.16 10.58
CA TRP A 120 11.44 28.24 9.92
C TRP A 120 10.58 28.94 8.85
N GLY A 121 10.03 30.12 9.13
CA GLY A 121 9.31 30.90 8.11
C GLY A 121 10.17 31.21 6.88
N VAL A 122 11.45 31.55 7.10
CA VAL A 122 12.41 31.80 6.01
C VAL A 122 12.67 30.53 5.20
N THR A 123 12.95 29.39 5.84
CA THR A 123 13.21 28.12 5.14
C THR A 123 11.99 27.63 4.36
N LEU A 124 10.79 27.87 4.88
CA LEU A 124 9.54 27.56 4.18
C LEU A 124 9.41 28.36 2.88
N CYS A 125 9.67 29.68 2.92
CA CYS A 125 9.74 30.51 1.70
C CYS A 125 10.80 30.00 0.71
N CYS A 126 11.99 29.63 1.20
CA CYS A 126 13.06 29.09 0.36
C CYS A 126 12.70 27.75 -0.31
N THR A 127 11.75 26.98 0.23
CA THR A 127 11.26 25.73 -0.40
C THR A 127 10.74 25.99 -1.81
N ALA A 128 10.14 27.17 -2.05
CA ALA A 128 9.64 27.57 -3.36
C ALA A 128 10.75 27.86 -4.39
N ALA A 129 12.02 27.92 -4.01
CA ALA A 129 13.16 28.12 -4.90
C ALA A 129 13.84 26.81 -5.36
N VAL A 130 13.45 25.67 -4.77
CA VAL A 130 14.08 24.37 -5.03
C VAL A 130 13.81 23.87 -6.46
N LYS A 131 14.79 23.18 -7.04
CA LYS A 131 14.73 22.64 -8.43
C LYS A 131 15.00 21.14 -8.54
N ASN A 132 15.43 20.46 -7.47
CA ASN A 132 15.74 19.03 -7.49
C ASN A 132 15.43 18.38 -6.12
N PHE A 133 15.45 17.04 -6.09
CA PHE A 133 15.25 16.24 -4.88
C PHE A 133 16.21 16.61 -3.74
N ALA A 134 17.51 16.73 -4.02
CA ALA A 134 18.51 17.01 -2.99
C ALA A 134 18.27 18.35 -2.28
N GLY A 135 17.93 19.40 -3.03
CA GLY A 135 17.59 20.71 -2.48
C GLY A 135 16.32 20.68 -1.64
N LEU A 136 15.32 19.87 -2.02
CA LEU A 136 14.09 19.72 -1.25
C LEU A 136 14.38 19.02 0.08
N THR A 137 15.14 17.94 0.04
CA THR A 137 15.56 17.18 1.23
C THR A 137 16.38 18.05 2.18
N ALA A 138 17.35 18.83 1.67
CA ALA A 138 18.17 19.71 2.51
C ALA A 138 17.35 20.78 3.25
N ILE A 139 16.47 21.49 2.53
CA ILE A 139 15.60 22.50 3.15
C ILE A 139 14.65 21.85 4.15
N ARG A 140 14.12 20.65 3.85
CA ARG A 140 13.22 19.93 4.76
C ARG A 140 13.89 19.47 6.04
N THR A 141 15.14 19.02 5.98
CA THR A 141 15.92 18.69 7.18
C THR A 141 16.14 19.94 8.04
N LEU A 142 16.53 21.08 7.43
CA LEU A 142 16.69 22.35 8.16
C LEU A 142 15.39 22.82 8.80
N LEU A 143 14.27 22.65 8.08
CA LEU A 143 12.94 22.97 8.58
C LEU A 143 12.63 22.15 9.83
N GLY A 144 12.89 20.83 9.80
CA GLY A 144 12.78 19.96 10.98
C GLY A 144 13.61 20.44 12.17
N CYS A 145 14.84 20.90 11.92
CA CYS A 145 15.73 21.40 12.98
C CYS A 145 15.20 22.65 13.69
N PHE A 146 14.55 23.55 12.96
CA PHE A 146 13.96 24.77 13.54
C PHE A 146 12.61 24.48 14.22
N GLU A 147 11.85 23.52 13.71
CA GLU A 147 10.53 23.18 14.28
C GLU A 147 10.61 22.40 15.61
N ALA A 148 11.71 21.66 15.84
CA ALA A 148 11.92 20.81 17.03
C ALA A 148 11.56 21.51 18.35
N ILE A 149 11.85 22.81 18.47
CA ILE A 149 11.76 23.51 19.75
C ILE A 149 10.36 23.97 20.14
N ILE A 150 9.39 23.91 19.23
CA ILE A 150 8.06 24.48 19.47
C ILE A 150 7.40 23.76 20.65
N THR A 151 7.27 22.44 20.58
CA THR A 151 6.59 21.64 21.61
C THR A 151 7.23 21.81 23.00
N PRO A 152 8.55 21.64 23.19
CA PRO A 152 9.18 21.86 24.48
C PRO A 152 8.98 23.29 25.01
N SER A 153 9.08 24.31 24.13
CA SER A 153 8.90 25.71 24.51
C SER A 153 7.47 25.98 25.00
N LEU A 154 6.46 25.48 24.28
CA LEU A 154 5.05 25.66 24.66
C LEU A 154 4.74 24.96 25.99
N ILE A 155 5.34 23.79 26.26
CA ILE A 155 5.19 23.10 27.55
C ILE A 155 5.82 23.90 28.69
N LEU A 156 7.05 24.41 28.51
CA LEU A 156 7.72 25.23 29.53
C LEU A 156 6.98 26.55 29.78
N ILE A 157 6.49 27.21 28.74
CA ILE A 157 5.70 28.44 28.87
C ILE A 157 4.41 28.11 29.63
N THR A 158 3.66 27.08 29.25
CA THR A 158 2.43 26.71 29.99
C THR A 158 2.72 26.41 31.47
N ALA A 159 3.78 25.65 31.76
CA ALA A 159 4.16 25.31 33.14
C ALA A 159 4.70 26.51 33.96
N SER A 160 5.13 27.59 33.30
CA SER A 160 5.66 28.79 33.96
C SER A 160 4.61 29.87 34.26
N TRP A 161 3.42 29.77 33.67
CA TRP A 161 2.33 30.73 33.84
C TRP A 161 1.09 30.17 34.56
N TYR A 162 0.93 28.83 34.59
CA TYR A 162 -0.27 28.18 35.12
C TYR A 162 0.05 27.08 36.14
N THR A 163 -0.84 26.88 37.10
CA THR A 163 -0.79 25.74 38.03
C THR A 163 -1.09 24.41 37.34
N LYS A 164 -0.75 23.28 37.95
CA LYS A 164 -0.98 21.91 37.41
C LYS A 164 -2.44 21.65 37.02
N LYS A 165 -3.40 22.17 37.80
CA LYS A 165 -4.83 22.02 37.52
C LYS A 165 -5.31 22.93 36.38
N GLN A 166 -4.72 24.13 36.26
CA GLN A 166 -5.12 25.13 35.26
C GLN A 166 -4.48 24.89 33.89
N SER A 167 -3.29 24.28 33.86
CA SER A 167 -2.51 24.08 32.63
C SER A 167 -3.14 23.09 31.66
N THR A 168 -3.84 22.04 32.14
CA THR A 168 -4.38 20.96 31.29
C THR A 168 -5.36 21.45 30.20
N PRO A 169 -6.36 22.30 30.48
CA PRO A 169 -7.18 22.91 29.43
C PRO A 169 -6.40 23.79 28.45
N ARG A 170 -5.35 24.50 28.91
CA ARG A 170 -4.55 25.37 28.03
C ARG A 170 -3.70 24.54 27.07
N TYR A 171 -3.13 23.42 27.55
CA TYR A 171 -2.54 22.39 26.69
C TYR A 171 -3.51 22.00 25.56
N GLY A 172 -4.77 21.73 25.90
CA GLY A 172 -5.81 21.44 24.91
C GLY A 172 -6.06 22.57 23.91
N ILE A 173 -6.21 23.81 24.39
CA ILE A 173 -6.55 24.97 23.55
C ILE A 173 -5.47 25.22 22.51
N TRP A 174 -4.19 25.35 22.90
CA TRP A 174 -3.15 25.61 21.91
C TRP A 174 -2.90 24.38 21.01
N TYR A 175 -3.10 23.17 21.53
CA TYR A 175 -2.99 21.93 20.75
C TYR A 175 -4.08 21.82 19.67
N CYS A 176 -5.27 22.40 19.89
CA CYS A 176 -6.33 22.49 18.87
C CYS A 176 -5.90 23.24 17.60
N GLY A 177 -4.77 23.96 17.63
CA GLY A 177 -4.13 24.51 16.44
C GLY A 177 -3.93 23.45 15.35
N LEU A 178 -3.68 22.19 15.74
CA LEU A 178 -3.59 21.06 14.81
C LEU A 178 -4.89 20.88 13.99
N GLY A 179 -6.04 20.79 14.66
CA GLY A 179 -7.31 20.55 13.97
C GLY A 179 -7.71 21.72 13.08
N VAL A 180 -7.44 22.96 13.53
CA VAL A 180 -7.65 24.16 12.69
C VAL A 180 -6.68 24.16 11.51
N GLY A 181 -5.43 23.73 11.70
CA GLY A 181 -4.44 23.55 10.64
C GLY A 181 -4.90 22.55 9.59
N GLN A 182 -5.58 21.47 9.99
CA GLN A 182 -6.17 20.50 9.07
C GLN A 182 -7.30 21.10 8.23
N ILE A 183 -8.22 21.85 8.85
CA ILE A 183 -9.33 22.53 8.18
C ILE A 183 -8.81 23.57 7.18
N VAL A 184 -7.94 24.47 7.64
CA VAL A 184 -7.36 25.54 6.81
C VAL A 184 -6.47 24.96 5.72
N GLY A 185 -5.68 23.92 6.03
CA GLY A 185 -4.86 23.22 5.05
C GLY A 185 -5.69 22.58 3.92
N GLY A 186 -6.81 21.92 4.26
CA GLY A 186 -7.76 21.41 3.27
C GLY A 186 -8.33 22.52 2.38
N LEU A 187 -8.60 23.70 2.95
CA LEU A 187 -9.13 24.86 2.22
C LEU A 187 -8.08 25.44 1.27
N ILE A 188 -6.85 25.64 1.76
CA ILE A 188 -5.71 26.10 0.96
C ILE A 188 -5.49 25.15 -0.22
N SER A 189 -5.54 23.84 0.01
CA SER A 189 -5.43 22.82 -1.03
C SER A 189 -6.54 22.93 -2.07
N PHE A 190 -7.80 23.08 -1.64
CA PHE A 190 -8.95 23.25 -2.54
C PHE A 190 -8.83 24.52 -3.39
N CYS A 191 -8.45 25.65 -2.78
CA CYS A 191 -8.23 26.92 -3.46
C CYS A 191 -7.08 26.83 -4.47
N ALA A 192 -5.94 26.25 -4.08
CA ALA A 192 -4.78 26.08 -4.95
C ALA A 192 -5.07 25.18 -6.16
N GLN A 193 -5.88 24.13 -5.98
CA GLN A 193 -6.33 23.25 -7.08
C GLN A 193 -7.40 23.88 -7.98
N SER A 194 -8.01 24.99 -7.56
CA SER A 194 -9.05 25.71 -8.32
C SER A 194 -8.53 26.94 -9.06
N GLY A 195 -7.23 27.24 -8.93
CA GLY A 195 -6.57 28.33 -9.66
C GLY A 195 -6.43 28.08 -11.18
N PRO A 196 -6.14 29.14 -11.96
CA PRO A 196 -5.92 29.07 -13.40
C PRO A 196 -4.76 28.12 -13.77
N LYS A 197 -4.95 27.26 -14.78
CA LYS A 197 -3.94 26.28 -15.23
C LYS A 197 -2.78 26.88 -16.04
N ASN A 198 -2.88 28.14 -16.45
CA ASN A 198 -1.94 28.80 -17.38
C ASN A 198 -0.95 29.77 -16.69
N ILE A 199 -0.64 29.56 -15.40
CA ILE A 199 0.30 30.43 -14.67
C ILE A 199 1.72 29.86 -14.82
N SER A 200 2.69 30.71 -15.20
CA SER A 200 4.11 30.32 -15.38
C SER A 200 4.77 29.84 -14.08
N PHE A 201 4.18 30.14 -12.93
CA PHE A 201 4.69 29.82 -11.60
C PHE A 201 3.85 28.71 -10.96
N ALA A 202 4.48 27.57 -10.67
CA ALA A 202 3.78 26.37 -10.20
C ALA A 202 2.97 26.62 -8.92
N GLY A 203 1.73 26.11 -8.87
CA GLY A 203 0.79 26.39 -7.78
C GLY A 203 1.30 26.00 -6.38
N TRP A 204 2.12 24.95 -6.27
CA TRP A 204 2.74 24.57 -5.00
C TRP A 204 3.77 25.58 -4.50
N ARG A 205 4.48 26.29 -5.40
CA ARG A 205 5.46 27.33 -5.02
C ARG A 205 4.75 28.54 -4.42
N ILE A 206 3.62 28.95 -4.99
CA ILE A 206 2.76 30.03 -4.46
C ILE A 206 2.29 29.69 -3.03
N MET A 207 1.83 28.45 -2.84
CA MET A 207 1.36 27.96 -1.55
C MET A 207 2.46 28.02 -0.48
N MET A 208 3.67 27.54 -0.79
CA MET A 208 4.81 27.57 0.14
C MET A 208 5.19 29.00 0.55
N ILE A 209 5.24 29.94 -0.40
CA ILE A 209 5.53 31.35 -0.11
C ILE A 209 4.42 31.97 0.75
N SER A 210 3.16 31.72 0.42
CA SER A 210 2.03 32.33 1.13
C SER A 210 1.99 31.90 2.60
N VAL A 211 2.17 30.60 2.86
CA VAL A 211 2.23 30.07 4.23
C VAL A 211 3.50 30.54 4.94
N GLY A 212 4.64 30.59 4.25
CA GLY A 212 5.92 31.08 4.79
C GLY A 212 5.87 32.56 5.21
N VAL A 213 5.29 33.43 4.39
CA VAL A 213 5.12 34.86 4.72
C VAL A 213 4.19 35.03 5.92
N PHE A 214 3.08 34.29 5.98
CA PHE A 214 2.21 34.32 7.15
C PHE A 214 2.93 33.83 8.41
N ASN A 215 3.77 32.80 8.30
CA ASN A 215 4.63 32.35 9.39
C ASN A 215 5.59 33.44 9.87
N LEU A 216 6.24 34.17 8.95
CA LEU A 216 7.14 35.30 9.30
C LEU A 216 6.43 36.42 10.06
N ILE A 217 5.17 36.72 9.69
CA ILE A 217 4.34 37.69 10.42
C ILE A 217 4.10 37.20 11.84
N VAL A 218 3.68 35.95 12.01
CA VAL A 218 3.45 35.35 13.34
C VAL A 218 4.74 35.29 14.16
N ALA A 219 5.87 34.92 13.55
CA ALA A 219 7.17 34.91 14.20
C ALA A 219 7.53 36.28 14.78
N THR A 220 7.32 37.34 13.99
CA THR A 220 7.56 38.73 14.40
C THR A 220 6.68 39.11 15.58
N VAL A 221 5.39 38.76 15.52
CA VAL A 221 4.45 38.99 16.62
C VAL A 221 4.87 38.24 17.88
N VAL A 222 5.30 36.98 17.77
CA VAL A 222 5.78 36.18 18.90
C VAL A 222 7.02 36.79 19.55
N ILE A 223 8.02 37.21 18.76
CA ILE A 223 9.26 37.82 19.27
C ILE A 223 8.96 39.11 20.05
N LEU A 224 8.00 39.91 19.58
CA LEU A 224 7.65 41.22 20.13
C LEU A 224 6.69 41.15 21.33
N TYR A 225 5.70 40.25 21.30
CA TYR A 225 4.59 40.26 22.25
C TYR A 225 4.57 39.10 23.24
N LEU A 226 5.29 37.99 22.99
CA LEU A 226 5.31 36.85 23.92
C LEU A 226 6.28 37.15 25.09
N PRO A 227 5.79 37.21 26.34
CA PRO A 227 6.62 37.56 27.50
C PRO A 227 7.55 36.41 27.93
N ASP A 228 8.75 36.77 28.40
CA ASP A 228 9.81 35.81 28.75
C ASP A 228 9.65 35.17 30.15
N SER A 229 8.98 35.87 31.05
CA SER A 229 8.67 35.43 32.41
C SER A 229 7.55 36.27 33.01
N VAL A 230 6.98 35.81 34.12
CA VAL A 230 6.00 36.58 34.91
C VAL A 230 6.60 37.93 35.36
N ALA A 231 7.90 37.95 35.69
CA ALA A 231 8.60 39.16 36.12
C ALA A 231 8.74 40.21 34.99
N SER A 232 9.08 39.78 33.78
CA SER A 232 9.26 40.66 32.61
C SER A 232 7.95 41.08 31.93
N ALA A 233 6.81 40.58 32.40
CA ALA A 233 5.49 40.88 31.84
C ALA A 233 5.14 42.37 31.98
N LYS A 234 5.04 43.11 30.87
CA LYS A 234 4.70 44.55 30.90
C LYS A 234 3.21 44.84 31.13
N PHE A 235 2.33 43.85 30.90
CA PHE A 235 0.88 44.02 30.99
C PHE A 235 0.30 43.71 32.39
N LEU A 236 1.12 43.19 33.32
CA LEU A 236 0.72 42.86 34.68
C LEU A 236 1.17 43.95 35.66
N THR A 237 0.30 44.27 36.62
CA THR A 237 0.63 45.15 37.74
C THR A 237 1.59 44.45 38.74
N PRO A 238 2.33 45.19 39.56
CA PRO A 238 3.23 44.60 40.56
C PRO A 238 2.54 43.60 41.51
N ASP A 239 1.30 43.89 41.93
CA ASP A 239 0.52 43.02 42.82
C ASP A 239 0.09 41.73 42.11
N GLU A 240 -0.38 41.83 40.86
CA GLU A 240 -0.73 40.68 40.03
C GLU A 240 0.48 39.74 39.80
N LYS A 241 1.68 40.30 39.57
CA LYS A 241 2.92 39.52 39.41
C LYS A 241 3.27 38.74 40.67
N THR A 242 3.19 39.40 41.82
CA THR A 242 3.53 38.80 43.12
C THR A 242 2.55 37.68 43.47
N PHE A 243 1.25 37.88 43.20
CA PHE A 243 0.21 36.87 43.40
C PHE A 243 0.43 35.60 42.56
N ILE A 244 0.78 35.76 41.27
CA ILE A 244 1.05 34.63 40.37
C ILE A 244 2.33 33.89 40.80
N ALA A 245 3.39 34.63 41.13
CA ALA A 245 4.65 34.04 41.58
C ALA A 245 4.45 33.20 42.86
N TYR A 246 3.69 33.73 43.84
CA TYR A 246 3.33 33.02 45.06
C TYR A 246 2.57 31.72 44.74
N ARG A 247 1.50 31.78 43.94
CA ARG A 247 0.70 30.60 43.55
C ARG A 247 1.51 29.50 42.88
N ILE A 248 2.36 29.87 41.92
CA ILE A 248 3.18 28.92 41.17
C ILE A 248 4.25 28.29 42.08
N SER A 249 4.79 29.07 43.02
CA SER A 249 5.71 28.55 44.04
C SER A 249 5.02 27.56 45.00
N ALA A 250 3.77 27.86 45.40
CA ALA A 250 2.98 27.02 46.28
C ALA A 250 2.55 25.69 45.63
N ASP A 251 2.30 25.67 44.32
CA ASP A 251 1.91 24.47 43.55
C ASP A 251 3.09 23.51 43.25
N GLN A 252 4.31 23.87 43.70
CA GLN A 252 5.56 23.14 43.48
C GLN A 252 5.71 22.70 42.01
N SER A 253 5.34 23.57 41.06
CA SER A 253 5.22 23.20 39.64
C SER A 253 6.58 23.00 38.93
N GLY A 254 7.68 23.04 39.68
CA GLY A 254 9.01 22.68 39.20
C GLY A 254 9.72 23.79 38.41
N ASN A 255 9.33 25.05 38.56
CA ASN A 255 10.04 26.20 37.99
C ASN A 255 11.26 26.55 38.84
N GLY A 256 12.21 25.61 38.93
CA GLY A 256 13.49 25.84 39.59
C GLY A 256 14.35 26.84 38.82
N LYS A 257 15.45 27.31 39.44
CA LYS A 257 16.44 28.16 38.76
C LYS A 257 16.86 27.53 37.42
N ARG A 258 17.05 28.35 36.38
CA ARG A 258 17.58 27.97 35.06
C ARG A 258 19.07 27.60 35.13
N ILE A 259 19.41 26.63 35.98
CA ILE A 259 20.77 26.15 36.18
C ILE A 259 20.81 24.72 35.65
N PHE A 260 21.67 24.49 34.67
CA PHE A 260 21.93 23.16 34.15
C PHE A 260 22.47 22.27 35.28
N LYS A 261 21.78 21.17 35.58
CA LYS A 261 22.24 20.17 36.55
C LYS A 261 22.40 18.82 35.87
N MET A 262 23.63 18.31 35.80
CA MET A 262 23.90 16.96 35.27
C MET A 262 23.11 15.87 35.99
N ALA A 263 22.87 16.04 37.30
CA ALA A 263 22.03 15.14 38.07
C ALA A 263 20.60 15.03 37.50
N GLY A 264 20.00 16.15 37.06
CA GLY A 264 18.65 16.16 36.47
C GLY A 264 18.57 15.51 35.09
N LEU A 265 19.67 15.50 34.33
CA LEU A 265 19.78 14.74 33.07
C LEU A 265 19.74 13.23 33.35
N TRP A 266 20.61 12.75 34.26
CA TRP A 266 20.65 11.34 34.61
C TRP A 266 19.38 10.86 35.32
N GLU A 267 18.76 11.72 36.12
CA GLU A 267 17.47 11.44 36.74
C GLU A 267 16.39 11.23 35.67
N ALA A 268 16.30 12.10 34.65
CA ALA A 268 15.35 11.93 33.55
C ALA A 268 15.58 10.63 32.76
N LEU A 269 16.85 10.30 32.47
CA LEU A 269 17.21 9.11 31.68
C LEU A 269 17.01 7.78 32.42
N ARG A 270 17.03 7.79 33.77
CA ARG A 270 16.77 6.61 34.61
C ARG A 270 15.32 6.54 35.10
N ASP A 271 14.50 7.55 34.82
CA ASP A 271 13.10 7.59 35.24
C ASP A 271 12.25 6.71 34.33
N LEU A 272 11.75 5.60 34.90
CA LEU A 272 10.89 4.65 34.19
C LEU A 272 9.62 5.34 33.65
N GLN A 273 9.08 6.34 34.34
CA GLN A 273 7.88 7.05 33.90
C GLN A 273 8.14 7.81 32.57
N VAL A 274 9.35 8.36 32.40
CA VAL A 274 9.72 9.07 31.16
C VAL A 274 9.83 8.09 29.99
N TRP A 275 10.40 6.90 30.23
CA TRP A 275 10.46 5.83 29.22
C TRP A 275 9.08 5.25 28.86
N LEU A 276 8.19 5.10 29.85
CA LEU A 276 6.81 4.67 29.58
C LEU A 276 6.05 5.72 28.74
N LEU A 277 6.25 7.01 29.02
CA LEU A 277 5.69 8.08 28.19
C LEU A 277 6.32 8.12 26.79
N PHE A 278 7.62 7.84 26.67
CA PHE A 278 8.32 7.71 25.39
C PHE A 278 7.72 6.58 24.54
N VAL A 279 7.60 5.37 25.10
CA VAL A 279 7.00 4.22 24.41
C VAL A 279 5.54 4.48 24.07
N ASN A 280 4.76 5.01 25.01
CA ASN A 280 3.36 5.35 24.76
C ASN A 280 3.21 6.37 23.62
N THR A 281 4.08 7.38 23.56
CA THR A 281 4.10 8.37 22.48
C THR A 281 4.42 7.74 21.12
N ILE A 282 5.32 6.75 21.07
CA ILE A 282 5.59 6.00 19.83
C ILE A 282 4.34 5.23 19.39
N LEU A 283 3.72 4.49 20.32
CA LEU A 283 2.58 3.62 20.01
C LEU A 283 1.38 4.42 19.48
N ILE A 284 1.04 5.56 20.09
CA ILE A 284 -0.03 6.44 19.58
C ILE A 284 0.42 7.27 18.37
N GLY A 285 1.72 7.51 18.20
CA GLY A 285 2.22 8.36 17.12
C GLY A 285 2.29 7.67 15.77
N ILE A 286 2.40 6.33 15.74
CA ILE A 286 2.49 5.55 14.50
C ILE A 286 1.23 5.71 13.64
N PRO A 287 0.00 5.52 14.15
CA PRO A 287 -1.22 5.76 13.37
C PRO A 287 -1.35 7.23 12.96
N SER A 288 -1.04 8.16 13.87
CA SER A 288 -1.03 9.60 13.58
C SER A 288 -0.14 9.98 12.39
N GLY A 289 1.06 9.41 12.27
CA GLY A 289 1.97 9.67 11.15
C GLY A 289 1.41 9.26 9.79
N VAL A 290 0.64 8.16 9.76
CA VAL A 290 -0.06 7.69 8.56
C VAL A 290 -1.15 8.67 8.15
N ILE A 291 -2.00 9.10 9.08
CA ILE A 291 -3.11 10.01 8.81
C ILE A 291 -2.58 11.36 8.33
N THR A 292 -1.56 11.88 9.00
CA THR A 292 -0.95 13.18 8.68
C THR A 292 -0.37 13.18 7.27
N THR A 293 0.24 12.07 6.85
CA THR A 293 0.91 11.95 5.54
C THR A 293 -0.04 11.58 4.40
N PHE A 294 -1.02 10.70 4.66
CA PHE A 294 -1.79 10.04 3.60
C PHE A 294 -3.32 10.24 3.67
N SER A 295 -3.88 10.96 4.65
CA SER A 295 -5.35 11.13 4.80
C SER A 295 -6.06 11.59 3.52
N ALA A 296 -5.59 12.66 2.87
CA ALA A 296 -6.18 13.15 1.63
C ALA A 296 -6.10 12.14 0.48
N THR A 297 -4.97 11.42 0.39
CA THR A 297 -4.75 10.35 -0.60
C THR A 297 -5.68 9.16 -0.34
N LEU A 298 -5.87 8.78 0.93
CA LEU A 298 -6.79 7.70 1.34
C LEU A 298 -8.23 8.03 0.98
N ILE A 299 -8.68 9.27 1.24
CA ILE A 299 -10.02 9.73 0.85
C ILE A 299 -10.18 9.70 -0.67
N ALA A 300 -9.19 10.18 -1.43
CA ALA A 300 -9.22 10.10 -2.90
C ALA A 300 -9.28 8.64 -3.38
N GLY A 301 -8.59 7.72 -2.70
CA GLY A 301 -8.61 6.28 -2.94
C GLY A 301 -9.98 5.60 -2.75
N PHE A 302 -10.97 6.28 -2.15
CA PHE A 302 -12.35 5.78 -2.03
C PHE A 302 -13.24 6.16 -3.22
N GLY A 303 -12.66 6.74 -4.28
CA GLY A 303 -13.38 7.14 -5.48
C GLY A 303 -14.00 8.54 -5.39
N TYR A 304 -13.38 9.42 -4.60
CA TYR A 304 -13.65 10.86 -4.61
C TYR A 304 -12.59 11.59 -5.47
N THR A 305 -12.98 12.69 -6.12
CA THR A 305 -12.00 13.50 -6.85
C THR A 305 -11.00 14.16 -5.88
N PRO A 306 -9.76 14.49 -6.29
CA PRO A 306 -8.79 15.14 -5.40
C PRO A 306 -9.29 16.43 -4.73
N LYS A 307 -10.11 17.21 -5.45
CA LYS A 307 -10.76 18.41 -4.92
C LYS A 307 -11.79 18.08 -3.82
N GLN A 308 -12.64 17.09 -4.06
CA GLN A 308 -13.60 16.62 -3.07
C GLN A 308 -12.89 15.99 -1.86
N GLY A 309 -11.82 15.22 -2.09
CA GLY A 309 -11.03 14.59 -1.04
C GLY A 309 -10.40 15.61 -0.08
N ALA A 310 -9.92 16.75 -0.60
CA ALA A 310 -9.41 17.84 0.23
C ALA A 310 -10.50 18.46 1.12
N LEU A 311 -11.71 18.69 0.59
CA LEU A 311 -12.84 19.19 1.37
C LEU A 311 -13.32 18.17 2.42
N LEU A 312 -13.40 16.90 2.04
CA LEU A 312 -13.82 15.80 2.91
C LEU A 312 -12.81 15.50 4.02
N ASN A 313 -11.59 16.05 3.97
CA ASN A 313 -10.62 15.96 5.06
C ASN A 313 -10.84 17.03 6.15
N MET A 314 -11.58 18.11 5.87
CA MET A 314 -11.83 19.18 6.85
C MET A 314 -12.57 18.71 8.11
N PRO A 315 -13.62 17.85 8.03
CA PRO A 315 -14.31 17.36 9.22
C PRO A 315 -13.41 16.60 10.19
N SER A 316 -12.35 15.96 9.70
CA SER A 316 -11.33 15.32 10.55
C SER A 316 -10.75 16.30 11.57
N GLY A 317 -10.47 17.54 11.16
CA GLY A 317 -9.98 18.58 12.05
C GLY A 317 -10.98 18.99 13.12
N VAL A 318 -12.28 19.01 12.79
CA VAL A 318 -13.37 19.27 13.76
C VAL A 318 -13.42 18.16 14.81
N VAL A 319 -13.28 16.90 14.39
CA VAL A 319 -13.25 15.76 15.30
C VAL A 319 -12.03 15.82 16.23
N SER A 320 -10.85 16.17 15.71
CA SER A 320 -9.66 16.35 16.54
C SER A 320 -9.84 17.47 17.58
N ILE A 321 -10.39 18.63 17.19
CA ILE A 321 -10.71 19.73 18.13
C ILE A 321 -11.67 19.25 19.20
N PHE A 322 -12.77 18.60 18.79
CA PHE A 322 -13.76 18.08 19.71
C PHE A 322 -13.15 17.08 20.70
N ALA A 323 -12.38 16.10 20.22
CA ALA A 323 -11.72 15.09 21.05
C ALA A 323 -10.73 15.71 22.05
N THR A 324 -9.90 16.66 21.61
CA THR A 324 -8.91 17.35 22.46
C THR A 324 -9.59 18.20 23.53
N LEU A 325 -10.61 18.99 23.18
CA LEU A 325 -11.32 19.81 24.16
C LEU A 325 -12.09 18.92 25.14
N LEU A 326 -12.81 17.92 24.65
CA LEU A 326 -13.57 16.98 25.49
C LEU A 326 -12.67 16.34 26.54
N CYS A 327 -11.51 15.80 26.16
CA CYS A 327 -10.64 15.10 27.10
C CYS A 327 -9.94 16.06 28.08
N THR A 328 -9.50 17.23 27.63
CA THR A 328 -8.77 18.18 28.49
C THR A 328 -9.69 18.87 29.51
N PHE A 329 -10.94 19.18 29.12
CA PHE A 329 -11.96 19.67 30.07
C PHE A 329 -12.47 18.56 31.00
N ALA A 330 -12.60 17.32 30.52
CA ALA A 330 -12.97 16.19 31.37
C ALA A 330 -11.92 15.94 32.47
N VAL A 331 -10.63 16.05 32.15
CA VAL A 331 -9.55 15.98 33.14
C VAL A 331 -9.64 17.13 34.15
N GLN A 332 -9.98 18.34 33.71
CA GLN A 332 -10.20 19.47 34.62
C GLN A 332 -11.32 19.22 35.63
N ARG A 333 -12.36 18.45 35.24
CA ARG A 333 -13.48 18.04 36.10
C ARG A 333 -13.19 16.84 37.00
N GLY A 334 -11.96 16.30 36.98
CA GLY A 334 -11.51 15.27 37.90
C GLY A 334 -11.33 13.88 37.28
N ILE A 335 -11.51 13.72 35.96
CA ILE A 335 -11.19 12.44 35.30
C ILE A 335 -9.67 12.24 35.28
N PRO A 336 -9.16 11.07 35.72
CA PRO A 336 -7.74 10.73 35.60
C PRO A 336 -7.26 10.77 34.13
N ARG A 337 -6.08 11.36 33.90
CA ARG A 337 -5.50 11.53 32.55
C ARG A 337 -5.34 10.21 31.79
N TRP A 338 -5.00 9.12 32.47
CA TRP A 338 -4.84 7.80 31.84
C TRP A 338 -6.16 7.21 31.35
N ILE A 339 -7.27 7.39 32.08
CA ILE A 339 -8.61 6.98 31.64
C ILE A 339 -8.99 7.76 30.39
N GLY A 340 -8.68 9.06 30.37
CA GLY A 340 -8.87 9.90 29.19
C GLY A 340 -8.16 9.37 27.95
N ILE A 341 -6.89 8.94 28.08
CA ILE A 341 -6.13 8.33 26.98
C ILE A 341 -6.82 7.06 26.48
N VAL A 342 -7.16 6.12 27.38
CA VAL A 342 -7.79 4.84 27.00
C VAL A 342 -9.15 5.06 26.33
N ALA A 343 -9.98 5.97 26.87
CA ALA A 343 -11.30 6.27 26.32
C ALA A 343 -11.23 6.84 24.89
N LEU A 344 -10.20 7.63 24.58
CA LEU A 344 -9.97 8.17 23.23
C LEU A 344 -9.52 7.10 22.23
N MET A 345 -8.89 6.02 22.68
CA MET A 345 -8.45 4.92 21.80
C MET A 345 -9.62 4.05 21.31
N ILE A 346 -10.72 3.98 22.06
CA ILE A 346 -11.90 3.19 21.67
C ILE A 346 -12.47 3.63 20.30
N PRO A 347 -12.86 4.91 20.08
CA PRO A 347 -13.33 5.36 18.78
C PRO A 347 -12.25 5.24 17.70
N THR A 348 -10.97 5.45 18.03
CA THR A 348 -9.86 5.26 17.09
C THR A 348 -9.81 3.82 16.57
N MET A 349 -9.90 2.83 17.46
CA MET A 349 -9.90 1.41 17.09
C MET A 349 -11.13 1.04 16.26
N SER A 350 -12.31 1.57 16.62
CA SER A 350 -13.53 1.38 15.82
C SER A 350 -13.38 1.99 14.42
N GLY A 351 -12.81 3.20 14.31
CA GLY A 351 -12.54 3.85 13.04
C GLY A 351 -11.55 3.09 12.16
N ALA A 352 -10.48 2.56 12.75
CA ALA A 352 -9.51 1.71 12.08
C ALA A 352 -10.17 0.41 11.58
N GLY A 353 -11.05 -0.20 12.38
CA GLY A 353 -11.85 -1.35 11.98
C GLY A 353 -12.76 -1.06 10.79
N LEU A 354 -13.48 0.07 10.81
CA LEU A 354 -14.34 0.49 9.69
C LEU A 354 -13.53 0.72 8.41
N MET A 355 -12.37 1.35 8.50
CA MET A 355 -11.51 1.58 7.33
C MET A 355 -10.86 0.30 6.77
N SER A 356 -10.64 -0.70 7.63
CA SER A 356 -9.91 -1.92 7.27
C SER A 356 -10.84 -3.01 6.76
N PHE A 357 -12.02 -3.15 7.37
CA PHE A 357 -12.91 -4.30 7.12
C PHE A 357 -14.19 -3.95 6.35
N LEU A 358 -14.58 -2.68 6.25
CA LEU A 358 -15.83 -2.32 5.55
C LEU A 358 -15.61 -2.30 4.02
N PRO A 359 -16.53 -2.87 3.23
CA PRO A 359 -16.46 -2.81 1.77
C PRO A 359 -16.40 -1.35 1.26
N LYS A 360 -15.50 -1.06 0.32
CA LYS A 360 -15.34 0.28 -0.29
C LYS A 360 -16.61 0.79 -1.01
N THR A 361 -17.58 -0.09 -1.27
CA THR A 361 -18.91 0.27 -1.77
C THR A 361 -19.69 1.11 -0.76
N ASN A 362 -19.49 0.91 0.55
CA ASN A 362 -20.06 1.76 1.60
C ASN A 362 -19.15 2.96 1.89
N LYS A 363 -19.14 3.91 0.94
CA LYS A 363 -18.31 5.13 1.02
C LYS A 363 -18.54 5.94 2.31
N ALA A 364 -19.77 5.95 2.82
CA ALA A 364 -20.11 6.68 4.05
C ALA A 364 -19.47 6.04 5.29
N GLY A 365 -19.52 4.71 5.41
CA GLY A 365 -18.93 4.01 6.56
C GLY A 365 -17.40 4.05 6.59
N VAL A 366 -16.74 3.97 5.43
CA VAL A 366 -15.27 4.10 5.36
C VAL A 366 -14.83 5.55 5.66
N LEU A 367 -15.61 6.55 5.22
CA LEU A 367 -15.38 7.96 5.54
C LEU A 367 -15.59 8.25 7.03
N ALA A 368 -16.64 7.69 7.64
CA ALA A 368 -16.84 7.74 9.09
C ALA A 368 -15.67 7.11 9.84
N GLY A 369 -15.09 6.03 9.29
CA GLY A 369 -13.85 5.43 9.78
C GLY A 369 -12.70 6.44 9.86
N ILE A 370 -12.43 7.19 8.78
CA ILE A 370 -11.39 8.25 8.78
C ILE A 370 -11.64 9.28 9.89
N TYR A 371 -12.88 9.72 10.05
CA TYR A 371 -13.21 10.71 11.08
C TYR A 371 -13.00 10.18 12.49
N LEU A 372 -13.38 8.92 12.76
CA LEU A 372 -13.20 8.30 14.06
C LEU A 372 -11.72 8.04 14.41
N ILE A 373 -10.87 7.72 13.44
CA ILE A 373 -9.42 7.57 13.71
C ILE A 373 -8.81 8.89 14.21
N ASN A 374 -9.33 10.06 13.83
CA ASN A 374 -8.78 11.34 14.27
C ASN A 374 -8.91 11.63 15.78
N PHE A 375 -9.59 10.76 16.54
CA PHE A 375 -9.53 10.74 18.01
C PHE A 375 -8.12 10.39 18.54
N ASP A 376 -7.29 9.73 17.73
CA ASP A 376 -5.91 9.31 18.04
C ASP A 376 -4.97 10.49 18.35
N VAL A 377 -5.34 11.69 17.91
CA VAL A 377 -4.48 12.88 18.04
C VAL A 377 -4.59 13.49 19.44
N ALA A 378 -5.75 13.39 20.09
CA ALA A 378 -6.01 14.01 21.39
C ALA A 378 -5.15 13.50 22.58
N PRO A 379 -4.78 12.21 22.69
CA PRO A 379 -3.94 11.69 23.77
C PRO A 379 -2.58 12.40 23.92
N LEU A 380 -1.98 12.86 22.82
CA LEU A 380 -0.68 13.53 22.88
C LEU A 380 -0.73 14.84 23.67
N ALA A 381 -1.86 15.57 23.62
CA ALA A 381 -2.08 16.75 24.46
C ALA A 381 -2.10 16.40 25.97
N LEU A 382 -2.67 15.24 26.33
CA LEU A 382 -2.67 14.74 27.70
C LEU A 382 -1.27 14.29 28.15
N ILE A 383 -0.47 13.72 27.25
CA ILE A 383 0.93 13.39 27.50
C ILE A 383 1.74 14.67 27.76
N TYR A 384 1.56 15.72 26.97
CA TYR A 384 2.21 17.01 27.21
C TYR A 384 1.82 17.60 28.58
N ALA A 385 0.54 17.51 28.94
CA ALA A 385 0.08 17.92 30.26
C ALA A 385 0.72 17.08 31.38
N LEU A 386 0.85 15.76 31.21
CA LEU A 386 1.51 14.85 32.16
C LEU A 386 2.99 15.18 32.35
N VAL A 387 3.75 15.39 31.27
CA VAL A 387 5.17 15.76 31.35
C VAL A 387 5.32 17.12 32.02
N GLY A 388 4.49 18.10 31.65
CA GLY A 388 4.52 19.43 32.23
C GLY A 388 4.21 19.46 33.74
N SER A 389 3.32 18.57 34.21
CA SER A 389 2.87 18.52 35.61
C SER A 389 3.66 17.58 36.50
N ASN A 390 4.15 16.45 35.98
CA ASN A 390 4.76 15.38 36.78
C ASN A 390 6.28 15.45 36.84
N THR A 391 6.93 16.25 36.00
CA THR A 391 8.38 16.42 36.04
C THR A 391 8.79 17.61 36.88
N GLN A 392 9.48 17.35 37.99
CA GLN A 392 10.10 18.38 38.83
C GLN A 392 11.54 18.69 38.37
N GLY A 393 11.94 19.95 38.47
CA GLY A 393 13.27 20.41 38.06
C GLY A 393 13.34 20.83 36.59
N TYR A 394 13.98 21.97 36.33
CA TYR A 394 14.02 22.59 35.00
C TYR A 394 14.79 21.71 33.98
N THR A 395 15.97 21.20 34.33
CA THR A 395 16.76 20.30 33.47
C THR A 395 16.03 18.99 33.19
N LYS A 396 15.46 18.34 34.23
CA LYS A 396 14.69 17.08 34.06
C LYS A 396 13.49 17.29 33.14
N LYS A 397 12.76 18.40 33.31
CA LYS A 397 11.60 18.75 32.48
C LYS A 397 11.98 18.93 31.01
N ILE A 398 13.05 19.66 30.70
CA ILE A 398 13.54 19.83 29.34
C ILE A 398 13.90 18.48 28.70
N VAL A 399 14.61 17.62 29.42
CA VAL A 399 14.99 16.29 28.92
C VAL A 399 13.75 15.41 28.71
N SER A 400 12.80 15.39 29.64
CA SER A 400 11.55 14.63 29.48
C SER A 400 10.71 15.12 28.29
N THR A 401 10.62 16.44 28.08
CA THR A 401 9.90 16.99 26.91
C THR A 401 10.60 16.66 25.61
N ALA A 402 11.94 16.74 25.58
CA ALA A 402 12.73 16.37 24.40
C ALA A 402 12.59 14.86 24.09
N MET A 403 12.59 13.99 25.10
CA MET A 403 12.36 12.55 24.91
C MET A 403 10.99 12.27 24.28
N VAL A 404 9.92 12.90 24.77
CA VAL A 404 8.58 12.74 24.17
C VAL A 404 8.53 13.29 22.74
N ALA A 405 9.22 14.38 22.46
CA ALA A 405 9.28 14.93 21.12
C ALA A 405 10.11 14.07 20.15
N ILE A 406 11.22 13.47 20.61
CA ILE A 406 11.99 12.44 19.87
C ILE A 406 11.10 11.22 19.60
N ALA A 407 10.34 10.74 20.59
CA ALA A 407 9.40 9.64 20.41
C ALA A 407 8.35 9.95 19.34
N PHE A 408 7.76 11.16 19.38
CA PHE A 408 6.84 11.62 18.35
C PHE A 408 7.49 11.62 16.95
N SER A 409 8.74 12.08 16.86
CA SER A 409 9.49 12.06 15.60
C SER A 409 9.74 10.64 15.09
N LEU A 410 10.20 9.73 15.96
CA LEU A 410 10.39 8.32 15.61
C LEU A 410 9.09 7.66 15.12
N ALA A 411 7.97 7.96 15.78
CA ALA A 411 6.66 7.46 15.37
C ALA A 411 6.28 7.92 13.96
N ASN A 412 6.57 9.18 13.63
CA ASN A 412 6.33 9.75 12.30
C ASN A 412 7.39 9.38 11.25
N ILE A 413 8.54 8.82 11.66
CA ILE A 413 9.46 8.13 10.75
C ILE A 413 8.92 6.74 10.43
N ILE A 414 8.49 6.00 11.46
CA ILE A 414 8.00 4.62 11.32
C ILE A 414 6.66 4.58 10.55
N GLY A 415 5.70 5.43 10.94
CA GLY A 415 4.33 5.43 10.42
C GLY A 415 4.26 5.46 8.88
N PRO A 416 4.79 6.49 8.20
CA PRO A 416 4.77 6.57 6.74
C PRO A 416 5.54 5.45 6.05
N GLN A 417 6.58 4.90 6.69
CA GLN A 417 7.36 3.77 6.14
C GLN A 417 6.55 2.46 6.14
N THR A 418 5.49 2.36 6.95
CA THR A 418 4.50 1.28 6.82
C THR A 418 3.63 1.40 5.55
N PHE A 419 3.60 2.58 4.91
CA PHE A 419 2.86 2.87 3.67
C PHE A 419 3.83 3.04 2.49
N ARG A 420 4.17 1.93 1.83
CA ARG A 420 5.19 1.93 0.76
C ARG A 420 4.63 2.53 -0.53
N SER A 421 5.37 3.46 -1.15
CA SER A 421 5.00 4.13 -2.42
C SER A 421 4.79 3.18 -3.59
N LYS A 422 5.38 1.98 -3.53
CA LYS A 422 5.22 0.89 -4.51
C LYS A 422 3.81 0.25 -4.48
N GLU A 423 2.98 0.63 -3.52
CA GLU A 423 1.69 0.00 -3.25
C GLU A 423 0.54 1.01 -3.29
N ALA A 424 0.81 2.26 -3.69
CA ALA A 424 -0.23 3.25 -3.93
C ALA A 424 -1.09 2.86 -5.15
N PRO A 425 -2.42 3.11 -5.14
CA PRO A 425 -3.18 3.84 -4.12
C PRO A 425 -3.76 2.95 -3.00
N GLY A 426 -3.58 1.62 -3.07
CA GLY A 426 -4.21 0.65 -2.16
C GLY A 426 -3.50 0.43 -0.82
N TYR A 427 -2.19 0.70 -0.76
CA TYR A 427 -1.24 0.41 0.32
C TYR A 427 -1.37 -1.02 0.83
N ILE A 428 -1.14 -1.96 -0.08
CA ILE A 428 -1.50 -3.38 0.07
C ILE A 428 -0.60 -4.13 1.07
N SER A 429 0.66 -3.76 1.33
CA SER A 429 1.44 -4.48 2.37
C SER A 429 0.99 -4.16 3.79
N ALA A 430 0.22 -3.07 3.99
CA ALA A 430 -0.58 -2.86 5.21
C ALA A 430 -1.88 -3.69 5.22
N LYS A 431 -2.27 -4.30 4.09
CA LYS A 431 -3.54 -5.03 3.92
C LYS A 431 -3.41 -6.52 3.58
N THR A 432 -2.28 -7.04 3.09
CA THR A 432 -2.09 -8.47 2.77
C THR A 432 -0.65 -8.79 2.34
N GLU A 433 0.08 -9.57 3.15
CA GLU A 433 0.27 -11.00 2.82
C GLU A 433 -0.88 -11.71 3.56
N LYS A 434 -1.93 -12.22 2.89
CA LYS A 434 -3.16 -12.73 3.58
C LYS A 434 -2.85 -13.63 4.78
N SER A 435 -1.74 -14.37 4.70
CA SER A 435 -1.32 -15.34 5.71
C SER A 435 0.15 -15.21 6.13
N ASN A 436 0.87 -14.17 5.69
CA ASN A 436 2.28 -13.90 6.03
C ASN A 436 3.27 -15.07 5.79
N ILE A 437 3.10 -15.82 4.68
CA ILE A 437 3.91 -17.01 4.35
C ILE A 437 5.07 -16.62 3.42
N PRO A 438 6.35 -16.77 3.83
CA PRO A 438 7.49 -16.42 2.98
C PRO A 438 7.59 -17.29 1.73
N PHE A 439 7.83 -16.68 0.56
CA PHE A 439 8.02 -17.40 -0.70
C PHE A 439 9.02 -16.70 -1.64
N LYS A 440 9.53 -17.48 -2.61
CA LYS A 440 10.37 -17.03 -3.73
C LYS A 440 9.95 -17.78 -5.00
N ILE A 441 9.93 -17.07 -6.12
CA ILE A 441 9.53 -17.61 -7.43
C ILE A 441 10.76 -17.66 -8.33
N TYR A 442 11.08 -18.83 -8.86
CA TYR A 442 12.19 -19.02 -9.79
C TYR A 442 11.62 -19.32 -11.17
N GLU A 443 11.84 -18.40 -12.11
CA GLU A 443 11.26 -18.44 -13.45
C GLU A 443 12.35 -18.72 -14.49
N ARG A 444 12.08 -19.67 -15.38
CA ARG A 444 13.02 -20.10 -16.43
C ARG A 444 13.12 -19.11 -17.58
N ASP A 445 12.06 -18.35 -17.81
CA ASP A 445 12.03 -17.31 -18.83
C ASP A 445 13.01 -16.18 -18.44
N SER A 446 13.55 -15.46 -19.42
CA SER A 446 14.47 -14.34 -19.17
C SER A 446 13.78 -13.05 -18.73
N SER A 447 12.49 -12.90 -19.04
CA SER A 447 11.68 -11.73 -18.73
C SER A 447 10.18 -12.06 -18.85
N ILE A 448 9.35 -11.13 -18.38
CA ILE A 448 7.89 -11.24 -18.50
C ILE A 448 7.42 -11.30 -19.98
N SER A 449 8.13 -10.65 -20.89
CA SER A 449 7.82 -10.56 -22.32
C SER A 449 8.45 -11.67 -23.16
N SER A 450 9.15 -12.64 -22.58
CA SER A 450 9.87 -13.67 -23.35
C SER A 450 8.96 -14.64 -24.12
N ARG A 451 7.64 -14.62 -23.88
CA ARG A 451 6.68 -15.44 -24.63
C ARG A 451 5.93 -14.56 -25.63
N GLY A 452 6.26 -14.68 -26.91
CA GLY A 452 5.77 -13.80 -27.99
C GLY A 452 4.43 -14.15 -28.63
N GLN A 453 3.75 -15.23 -28.21
CA GLN A 453 2.43 -15.60 -28.74
C GLN A 453 1.40 -15.85 -27.62
N GLY A 454 0.35 -15.01 -27.60
CA GLY A 454 -0.69 -15.01 -26.59
C GLY A 454 -1.80 -16.03 -26.89
N TRP A 455 -1.98 -16.99 -26.00
CA TRP A 455 -3.20 -17.81 -25.93
C TRP A 455 -4.27 -17.09 -25.12
N ALA A 456 -5.54 -17.29 -25.45
CA ALA A 456 -6.64 -16.86 -24.60
C ALA A 456 -7.09 -18.00 -23.67
N ILE A 457 -7.19 -17.72 -22.37
CA ILE A 457 -7.61 -18.65 -21.33
C ILE A 457 -9.04 -18.32 -20.93
N THR A 458 -9.88 -19.35 -20.83
CA THR A 458 -11.21 -19.22 -20.20
C THR A 458 -11.12 -19.60 -18.74
N ILE A 459 -11.42 -18.66 -17.85
CA ILE A 459 -11.59 -18.87 -16.42
C ILE A 459 -13.08 -18.95 -16.15
N HIS A 460 -13.55 -20.09 -15.63
CA HIS A 460 -14.98 -20.32 -15.42
C HIS A 460 -15.22 -20.81 -13.99
N TRP A 461 -15.24 -22.12 -13.78
CA TRP A 461 -15.51 -22.70 -12.46
C TRP A 461 -14.38 -22.45 -11.44
N ALA A 462 -13.17 -22.06 -11.89
CA ALA A 462 -12.11 -21.63 -10.99
C ALA A 462 -12.31 -20.20 -10.46
N LEU A 463 -13.25 -19.43 -11.03
CA LEU A 463 -13.44 -18.00 -10.72
C LEU A 463 -13.78 -17.74 -9.24
N PRO A 464 -14.66 -18.51 -8.55
CA PRO A 464 -14.92 -18.32 -7.12
C PRO A 464 -13.66 -18.51 -6.26
N PHE A 465 -12.83 -19.50 -6.59
CA PHE A 465 -11.58 -19.78 -5.87
C PHE A 465 -10.55 -18.67 -6.08
N LEU A 466 -10.45 -18.14 -7.31
CA LEU A 466 -9.64 -16.95 -7.57
C LEU A 466 -10.15 -15.72 -6.82
N LYS A 467 -11.48 -15.53 -6.73
CA LYS A 467 -12.09 -14.45 -5.95
C LYS A 467 -11.68 -14.53 -4.48
N GLU A 468 -11.52 -15.74 -3.94
CA GLU A 468 -11.05 -15.95 -2.57
C GLU A 468 -9.52 -15.78 -2.41
N LEU A 469 -8.72 -16.19 -3.39
CA LEU A 469 -7.26 -16.06 -3.33
C LEU A 469 -6.80 -14.62 -3.51
N LEU A 470 -7.27 -13.96 -4.56
CA LEU A 470 -6.73 -12.70 -5.04
C LEU A 470 -7.33 -11.50 -4.31
N SER A 471 -6.67 -10.35 -4.47
CA SER A 471 -7.21 -9.07 -4.01
C SER A 471 -8.33 -8.60 -4.96
N SER A 472 -9.25 -7.77 -4.47
CA SER A 472 -10.30 -7.16 -5.31
C SER A 472 -9.73 -6.31 -6.45
N GLU A 473 -8.54 -5.73 -6.26
CA GLU A 473 -7.86 -4.94 -7.28
C GLU A 473 -7.27 -5.82 -8.38
N THR A 474 -6.56 -6.89 -8.02
CA THR A 474 -6.05 -7.88 -8.97
C THR A 474 -7.21 -8.50 -9.76
N LEU A 475 -8.33 -8.81 -9.10
CA LEU A 475 -9.54 -9.31 -9.77
C LEU A 475 -10.13 -8.29 -10.76
N ALA A 476 -10.21 -7.02 -10.38
CA ALA A 476 -10.63 -5.95 -11.30
C ALA A 476 -9.66 -5.76 -12.48
N ASN A 477 -8.36 -5.98 -12.27
CA ASN A 477 -7.37 -5.95 -13.34
C ASN A 477 -7.48 -7.18 -14.25
N ILE A 478 -7.90 -8.35 -13.74
CA ILE A 478 -8.24 -9.53 -14.56
C ILE A 478 -9.39 -9.19 -15.52
N ASP A 479 -10.40 -8.46 -15.04
CA ASP A 479 -11.53 -8.02 -15.89
C ASP A 479 -11.10 -7.08 -17.03
N ARG A 480 -10.01 -6.32 -16.84
CA ARG A 480 -9.44 -5.40 -17.85
C ARG A 480 -8.63 -6.11 -18.93
N VAL A 481 -8.12 -7.31 -18.67
CA VAL A 481 -7.31 -8.08 -19.62
C VAL A 481 -8.10 -9.13 -20.38
N GLN A 482 -9.43 -8.99 -20.38
CA GLN A 482 -10.31 -9.77 -21.24
C GLN A 482 -10.00 -9.52 -22.72
N VAL A 483 -10.16 -10.55 -23.55
CA VAL A 483 -9.89 -10.48 -24.99
C VAL A 483 -10.83 -9.49 -25.70
N ASP A 484 -12.07 -9.40 -25.21
CA ASP A 484 -13.07 -8.42 -25.59
C ASP A 484 -13.85 -8.00 -24.32
N PRO A 485 -13.52 -6.86 -23.72
CA PRO A 485 -14.16 -6.38 -22.49
C PRO A 485 -15.64 -6.02 -22.65
N GLU A 486 -16.08 -5.66 -23.85
CA GLU A 486 -17.49 -5.33 -24.09
C GLU A 486 -18.34 -6.59 -24.05
N VAL A 487 -17.90 -7.63 -24.76
CA VAL A 487 -18.55 -8.94 -24.75
C VAL A 487 -18.40 -9.61 -23.39
N GLY A 488 -17.22 -9.53 -22.76
CA GLY A 488 -16.94 -10.18 -21.47
C GLY A 488 -17.74 -9.64 -20.27
N ARG A 489 -18.28 -8.41 -20.35
CA ARG A 489 -19.17 -7.85 -19.31
C ARG A 489 -20.55 -8.50 -19.31
N ASN A 490 -21.02 -8.90 -20.48
CA ASN A 490 -22.31 -9.56 -20.70
C ASN A 490 -22.06 -10.82 -21.53
N ASP A 491 -21.22 -11.75 -21.07
CA ASP A 491 -20.80 -12.90 -21.90
C ASP A 491 -22.03 -13.76 -22.24
N THR A 492 -22.57 -13.54 -23.43
CA THR A 492 -23.66 -14.29 -24.04
C THR A 492 -23.15 -15.40 -24.98
N GLY A 493 -21.85 -15.69 -24.98
CA GLY A 493 -21.23 -16.62 -25.92
C GLY A 493 -21.66 -18.08 -25.66
N ASN A 494 -21.88 -18.85 -26.71
CA ASN A 494 -22.28 -20.24 -26.57
C ASN A 494 -21.04 -21.15 -26.66
N PHE A 495 -21.06 -22.30 -25.98
CA PHE A 495 -20.15 -23.37 -26.39
C PHE A 495 -20.71 -23.96 -27.69
N LEU A 496 -20.20 -23.43 -28.80
CA LEU A 496 -20.66 -23.73 -30.15
C LEU A 496 -19.73 -24.75 -30.81
N PHE A 497 -20.31 -25.88 -31.21
CA PHE A 497 -19.63 -26.90 -32.02
C PHE A 497 -20.38 -27.06 -33.35
N ILE A 498 -19.73 -26.76 -34.48
CA ILE A 498 -20.37 -26.72 -35.80
C ILE A 498 -19.80 -27.74 -36.78
N ASN A 499 -20.58 -28.05 -37.81
CA ASN A 499 -20.09 -28.67 -39.02
C ASN A 499 -19.29 -27.64 -39.81
N LEU A 500 -18.02 -27.92 -40.10
CA LEU A 500 -17.16 -26.93 -40.78
C LEU A 500 -17.53 -26.69 -42.24
N GLN A 501 -18.30 -27.59 -42.87
CA GLN A 501 -18.75 -27.44 -44.26
C GLN A 501 -20.08 -26.68 -44.34
N THR A 502 -21.05 -26.97 -43.46
CA THR A 502 -22.42 -26.41 -43.53
C THR A 502 -22.67 -25.28 -42.54
N LEU A 503 -21.81 -25.08 -41.53
CA LEU A 503 -22.00 -24.20 -40.37
C LEU A 503 -23.15 -24.61 -39.44
N GLU A 504 -23.76 -25.77 -39.67
CA GLU A 504 -24.84 -26.26 -38.80
C GLU A 504 -24.30 -26.60 -37.41
N PRO A 505 -24.95 -26.11 -36.34
CA PRO A 505 -24.54 -26.43 -34.97
C PRO A 505 -24.90 -27.88 -34.63
N LYS A 506 -23.91 -28.65 -34.17
CA LYS A 506 -24.15 -29.94 -33.50
C LYS A 506 -24.50 -29.74 -32.02
N PHE A 507 -23.78 -28.84 -31.37
CA PHE A 507 -24.01 -28.47 -29.98
C PHE A 507 -24.00 -26.96 -29.83
N LYS A 508 -24.95 -26.47 -29.04
CA LYS A 508 -25.04 -25.07 -28.64
C LYS A 508 -25.39 -25.01 -27.15
N ILE A 509 -24.37 -24.97 -26.30
CA ILE A 509 -24.57 -24.91 -24.85
C ILE A 509 -24.60 -23.44 -24.43
N PRO A 510 -25.61 -23.01 -23.65
CA PRO A 510 -25.67 -21.65 -23.12
C PRO A 510 -24.44 -21.27 -22.29
N PRO A 511 -24.06 -19.99 -22.23
CA PRO A 511 -22.97 -19.49 -21.42
C PRO A 511 -23.20 -19.73 -19.92
N ASN A 512 -22.09 -19.88 -19.21
CA ASN A 512 -22.01 -19.67 -17.77
C ASN A 512 -21.07 -18.49 -17.47
N GLU A 513 -21.16 -17.91 -16.28
CA GLU A 513 -20.28 -16.81 -15.83
C GLU A 513 -18.80 -17.21 -16.00
N ARG A 514 -18.13 -16.62 -16.99
CA ARG A 514 -16.72 -16.86 -17.29
C ARG A 514 -16.00 -15.56 -17.61
N ARG A 515 -14.67 -15.63 -17.65
CA ARG A 515 -13.77 -14.58 -18.12
C ARG A 515 -12.84 -15.18 -19.16
N ARG A 516 -12.83 -14.61 -20.36
CA ARG A 516 -11.86 -14.99 -21.39
C ARG A 516 -10.75 -13.94 -21.44
N VAL A 517 -9.57 -14.31 -20.98
CA VAL A 517 -8.45 -13.40 -20.77
C VAL A 517 -7.24 -13.79 -21.60
N ASN A 518 -6.48 -12.80 -22.06
CA ASN A 518 -5.21 -13.06 -22.72
C ASN A 518 -4.19 -13.57 -21.69
N ARG A 519 -3.56 -14.72 -21.95
CA ARG A 519 -2.62 -15.38 -21.02
C ARG A 519 -1.44 -14.50 -20.63
N GLU A 520 -0.85 -13.78 -21.60
CA GLU A 520 0.31 -12.93 -21.35
C GLU A 520 -0.08 -11.74 -20.47
N LYS A 521 -1.21 -11.10 -20.78
CA LYS A 521 -1.75 -10.00 -19.99
C LYS A 521 -2.19 -10.47 -18.60
N LEU A 522 -2.80 -11.64 -18.48
CA LEU A 522 -3.12 -12.28 -17.19
C LEU A 522 -1.86 -12.50 -16.36
N ARG A 523 -0.78 -13.02 -16.96
CA ARG A 523 0.51 -13.21 -16.27
C ARG A 523 1.05 -11.90 -15.72
N LYS A 524 0.96 -10.80 -16.50
CA LYS A 524 1.36 -9.45 -16.04
C LYS A 524 0.51 -8.98 -14.86
N VAL A 525 -0.81 -9.19 -14.91
CA VAL A 525 -1.72 -8.84 -13.81
C VAL A 525 -1.45 -9.68 -12.56
N LEU A 526 -1.15 -10.96 -12.69
CA LEU A 526 -0.85 -11.84 -11.55
C LEU A 526 0.54 -11.61 -10.95
N LEU A 527 1.44 -10.92 -11.67
CA LEU A 527 2.73 -10.51 -11.15
C LEU A 527 2.65 -9.25 -10.28
N ASP A 528 1.58 -8.47 -10.41
CA ASP A 528 1.34 -7.24 -9.65
C ASP A 528 1.42 -7.51 -8.15
N GLY A 529 2.42 -6.93 -7.48
CA GLY A 529 2.67 -7.07 -6.05
C GLY A 529 3.58 -8.23 -5.65
N VAL A 530 4.03 -9.09 -6.58
CA VAL A 530 4.98 -10.20 -6.30
C VAL A 530 6.26 -10.14 -7.12
N GLU A 531 6.47 -9.10 -7.93
CA GLU A 531 7.58 -8.99 -8.88
C GLU A 531 8.95 -9.06 -8.21
N ASN A 532 9.07 -8.49 -7.01
CA ASN A 532 10.33 -8.50 -6.24
C ASN A 532 10.70 -9.89 -5.70
N HIS A 533 9.78 -10.86 -5.76
CA HIS A 533 10.01 -12.24 -5.36
C HIS A 533 10.37 -13.14 -6.56
N VAL A 534 10.41 -12.61 -7.78
CA VAL A 534 10.68 -13.36 -9.01
C VAL A 534 12.14 -13.25 -9.42
N PHE A 535 12.79 -14.40 -9.55
CA PHE A 535 14.16 -14.55 -10.04
C PHE A 535 14.11 -15.16 -11.45
N TRP A 536 14.41 -14.34 -12.44
CA TRP A 536 14.37 -14.70 -13.86
C TRP A 536 15.62 -15.49 -14.30
N SER A 537 15.52 -16.17 -15.45
CA SER A 537 16.58 -16.99 -16.04
C SER A 537 17.04 -18.15 -15.17
N LYS A 538 16.14 -18.69 -14.33
CA LYS A 538 16.43 -19.77 -13.38
C LYS A 538 15.86 -21.09 -13.89
N LYS A 539 16.74 -21.90 -14.50
CA LYS A 539 16.41 -23.25 -14.97
C LYS A 539 16.85 -24.27 -13.92
N LEU A 540 15.89 -25.00 -13.34
CA LEU A 540 16.16 -26.00 -12.31
C LEU A 540 17.04 -27.12 -12.89
N LEU A 541 18.21 -27.38 -12.32
CA LEU A 541 19.08 -28.48 -12.71
C LEU A 541 18.72 -29.76 -11.95
N THR A 542 18.66 -29.67 -10.62
CA THR A 542 18.35 -30.80 -9.73
C THR A 542 17.80 -30.32 -8.39
N ILE A 543 17.27 -31.26 -7.60
CA ILE A 543 16.80 -31.05 -6.24
C ILE A 543 17.60 -31.97 -5.32
N GLU A 544 18.09 -31.44 -4.21
CA GLU A 544 18.90 -32.16 -3.23
C GLU A 544 18.31 -32.03 -1.83
N PRO A 545 18.42 -33.05 -0.96
CA PRO A 545 18.15 -32.88 0.47
C PRO A 545 19.06 -31.79 1.04
N ALA A 546 18.55 -30.93 1.90
CA ALA A 546 19.41 -29.94 2.53
C ALA A 546 20.40 -30.58 3.51
N THR A 547 21.61 -30.03 3.56
CA THR A 547 22.70 -30.57 4.39
C THR A 547 22.54 -30.29 5.88
N ASN A 548 21.67 -29.34 6.27
CA ASN A 548 21.70 -28.73 7.61
C ASN A 548 20.44 -28.95 8.46
N THR A 549 19.32 -29.41 7.90
CA THR A 549 18.06 -29.65 8.64
C THR A 549 17.25 -30.79 8.00
N LYS A 550 16.64 -31.65 8.83
CA LYS A 550 15.92 -32.86 8.38
C LYS A 550 14.70 -32.56 7.49
N ASP A 551 14.16 -31.35 7.54
CA ASP A 551 12.90 -30.95 6.88
C ASP A 551 13.08 -29.83 5.85
N SER A 552 14.28 -29.69 5.28
CA SER A 552 14.52 -28.71 4.21
C SER A 552 15.08 -29.34 2.94
N VAL A 553 14.89 -28.64 1.84
CA VAL A 553 15.22 -29.06 0.49
C VAL A 553 15.98 -27.94 -0.23
N THR A 554 16.88 -28.32 -1.13
CA THR A 554 17.70 -27.38 -1.91
C THR A 554 17.44 -27.54 -3.40
N ALA A 555 17.06 -26.45 -4.06
CA ALA A 555 17.02 -26.33 -5.50
C ALA A 555 18.40 -25.90 -6.04
N VAL A 556 18.88 -26.61 -7.05
CA VAL A 556 20.12 -26.28 -7.76
C VAL A 556 19.76 -25.88 -9.18
N PHE A 557 20.27 -24.74 -9.65
CA PHE A 557 19.99 -24.20 -10.98
C PHE A 557 21.18 -24.37 -11.92
N GLU A 558 20.93 -24.31 -13.24
CA GLU A 558 21.96 -24.48 -14.29
C GLU A 558 23.09 -23.43 -14.21
N ASP A 559 22.81 -22.25 -13.65
CA ASP A 559 23.81 -21.20 -13.45
C ASP A 559 24.67 -21.40 -12.18
N GLY A 560 24.54 -22.55 -11.53
CA GLY A 560 25.25 -22.90 -10.29
C GLY A 560 24.62 -22.32 -9.03
N THR A 561 23.55 -21.52 -9.12
CA THR A 561 22.89 -21.01 -7.91
C THR A 561 22.18 -22.12 -7.14
N ARG A 562 22.25 -22.02 -5.81
CA ARG A 562 21.67 -23.00 -4.87
C ARG A 562 20.79 -22.27 -3.87
N VAL A 563 19.58 -22.78 -3.66
CA VAL A 563 18.58 -22.15 -2.79
C VAL A 563 17.92 -23.21 -1.93
N SER A 564 18.00 -23.03 -0.61
CA SER A 564 17.34 -23.91 0.35
C SER A 564 16.03 -23.30 0.86
N GLY A 565 15.04 -24.15 1.10
CA GLY A 565 13.74 -23.80 1.65
C GLY A 565 13.06 -25.02 2.27
N MET A 566 11.87 -24.84 2.84
CA MET A 566 11.10 -25.96 3.41
C MET A 566 10.40 -26.78 2.33
N LEU A 567 9.91 -26.13 1.27
CA LEU A 567 9.11 -26.76 0.22
C LEU A 567 9.52 -26.23 -1.16
N ILE A 568 9.65 -27.13 -2.13
CA ILE A 568 9.70 -26.82 -3.56
C ILE A 568 8.36 -27.17 -4.19
N VAL A 569 7.81 -26.24 -4.97
CA VAL A 569 6.58 -26.45 -5.74
C VAL A 569 6.92 -26.34 -7.23
N GLY A 570 6.78 -27.44 -7.96
CA GLY A 570 6.99 -27.47 -9.40
C GLY A 570 5.80 -26.91 -10.16
N ALA A 571 5.97 -25.75 -10.79
CA ALA A 571 4.95 -25.07 -11.62
C ALA A 571 5.43 -24.82 -13.06
N GLU A 572 6.41 -25.59 -13.53
CA GLU A 572 7.16 -25.34 -14.78
C GLU A 572 6.47 -25.85 -16.07
N GLY A 573 5.20 -26.25 -15.94
CA GLY A 573 4.36 -26.76 -17.03
C GLY A 573 4.64 -28.22 -17.42
N SER A 574 4.13 -28.61 -18.59
CA SER A 574 4.12 -30.00 -19.08
C SER A 574 5.48 -30.62 -19.37
N ASN A 575 6.59 -29.91 -19.18
CA ASN A 575 7.96 -30.44 -19.29
C ASN A 575 8.73 -30.22 -17.98
N SER A 576 8.02 -30.25 -16.84
CA SER A 576 8.59 -29.94 -15.52
C SER A 576 9.80 -30.80 -15.17
N ARG A 577 10.85 -30.14 -14.69
CA ARG A 577 12.06 -30.78 -14.18
C ARG A 577 11.86 -31.23 -12.74
N THR A 578 11.04 -30.52 -11.97
CA THR A 578 10.55 -31.00 -10.66
C THR A 578 9.82 -32.35 -10.80
N ARG A 579 8.95 -32.50 -11.80
CA ARG A 579 8.30 -33.78 -12.09
C ARG A 579 9.31 -34.87 -12.46
N LYS A 580 10.32 -34.54 -13.27
CA LYS A 580 11.41 -35.48 -13.60
C LYS A 580 12.18 -35.95 -12.37
N TYR A 581 12.39 -35.07 -11.39
CA TYR A 581 12.99 -35.44 -10.11
C TYR A 581 12.10 -36.38 -9.29
N LEU A 582 10.80 -36.09 -9.21
CA LEU A 582 9.84 -36.88 -8.42
C LEU A 582 9.49 -38.24 -9.05
N ARG A 583 9.51 -38.33 -10.40
CA ARG A 583 9.18 -39.54 -11.18
C ARG A 583 10.14 -39.73 -12.36
N PRO A 584 11.42 -40.03 -12.11
CA PRO A 584 12.41 -40.21 -13.18
C PRO A 584 12.08 -41.38 -14.12
N ASP A 585 11.30 -42.34 -13.65
CA ASP A 585 10.80 -43.51 -14.37
C ASP A 585 9.62 -43.18 -15.32
N ALA A 586 8.84 -42.13 -15.03
CA ALA A 586 7.55 -41.91 -15.69
C ALA A 586 7.21 -40.44 -15.94
N TYR A 587 8.18 -39.54 -16.12
CA TYR A 587 7.94 -38.09 -16.29
C TYR A 587 7.60 -37.61 -17.71
N LYS A 588 7.72 -38.48 -18.72
CA LYS A 588 7.51 -38.10 -20.13
C LYS A 588 6.02 -38.03 -20.46
N ASN A 589 5.62 -37.03 -21.24
CA ASN A 589 4.24 -36.93 -21.71
C ASN A 589 3.95 -38.03 -22.75
N ILE A 590 2.68 -38.44 -22.82
CA ILE A 590 2.16 -39.39 -23.80
C ILE A 590 1.61 -38.57 -24.97
N ARG A 591 2.27 -38.64 -26.13
CA ARG A 591 1.82 -37.95 -27.35
C ARG A 591 0.59 -38.67 -27.91
N LEU A 592 -0.44 -37.91 -28.27
CA LEU A 592 -1.67 -38.45 -28.86
C LEU A 592 -1.53 -38.59 -30.39
N PRO A 593 -2.33 -39.49 -31.01
CA PRO A 593 -2.33 -39.69 -32.47
C PRO A 593 -3.13 -38.60 -33.20
N VAL A 594 -2.90 -37.33 -32.85
CA VAL A 594 -3.53 -36.16 -33.45
C VAL A 594 -2.44 -35.12 -33.70
N ARG A 595 -2.46 -34.49 -34.88
CA ARG A 595 -1.58 -33.38 -35.24
C ARG A 595 -2.33 -32.07 -35.16
N PHE A 596 -1.61 -31.03 -34.77
CA PHE A 596 -2.20 -29.74 -34.48
C PHE A 596 -1.24 -28.64 -34.90
N ILE A 597 -1.75 -27.70 -35.70
CA ILE A 597 -1.05 -26.47 -36.05
C ILE A 597 -1.92 -25.25 -35.78
N GLY A 598 -1.29 -24.11 -35.52
CA GLY A 598 -2.00 -22.88 -35.25
C GLY A 598 -1.25 -21.65 -35.72
N SER A 599 -2.01 -20.61 -36.07
CA SER A 599 -1.47 -19.29 -36.37
C SER A 599 -2.40 -18.20 -35.85
N ALA A 600 -1.85 -16.99 -35.69
CA ALA A 600 -2.61 -15.81 -35.30
C ALA A 600 -2.55 -14.79 -36.44
N VAL A 601 -3.72 -14.29 -36.83
CA VAL A 601 -3.91 -13.38 -37.96
C VAL A 601 -4.62 -12.11 -37.49
N ASP A 602 -4.21 -10.99 -38.05
CA ASP A 602 -4.90 -9.71 -37.86
C ASP A 602 -5.98 -9.55 -38.93
N MET A 603 -7.21 -9.25 -38.49
CA MET A 603 -8.37 -9.07 -39.35
C MET A 603 -9.00 -7.71 -39.11
N THR A 604 -9.38 -7.01 -40.17
CA THR A 604 -10.23 -5.82 -40.06
C THR A 604 -11.61 -6.18 -39.47
N PRO A 605 -12.36 -5.23 -38.89
CA PRO A 605 -13.71 -5.49 -38.38
C PRO A 605 -14.63 -6.16 -39.41
N ALA A 606 -14.53 -5.78 -40.68
CA ALA A 606 -15.31 -6.39 -41.78
C ALA A 606 -14.92 -7.85 -42.05
N GLN A 607 -13.62 -8.17 -41.95
CA GLN A 607 -13.12 -9.55 -42.12
C GLN A 607 -13.45 -10.44 -40.91
N ALA A 608 -13.41 -9.89 -39.69
CA ALA A 608 -13.72 -10.63 -38.47
C ALA A 608 -15.22 -10.86 -38.27
N LYS A 609 -16.09 -9.99 -38.80
CA LYS A 609 -17.54 -10.03 -38.60
C LYS A 609 -18.18 -11.39 -38.87
N PRO A 610 -17.94 -12.09 -40.01
CA PRO A 610 -18.57 -13.40 -40.25
C PRO A 610 -18.20 -14.47 -39.21
N LEU A 611 -17.01 -14.38 -38.60
CA LEU A 611 -16.59 -15.29 -37.54
C LEU A 611 -17.27 -14.93 -36.21
N ARG A 612 -17.36 -13.63 -35.91
CA ARG A 612 -18.01 -13.11 -34.70
C ARG A 612 -19.53 -13.31 -34.69
N ASP A 613 -20.15 -13.33 -35.86
CA ASP A 613 -21.58 -13.62 -36.04
C ASP A 613 -21.90 -15.09 -35.68
N LEU A 614 -20.93 -16.02 -35.78
CA LEU A 614 -21.06 -17.40 -35.28
C LEU A 614 -20.95 -17.44 -33.75
N ASP A 615 -19.83 -16.95 -33.21
CA ASP A 615 -19.66 -16.67 -31.78
C ASP A 615 -18.68 -15.49 -31.59
N PRO A 616 -19.02 -14.51 -30.73
CA PRO A 616 -18.23 -13.29 -30.60
C PRO A 616 -16.85 -13.49 -29.97
N LEU A 617 -16.60 -14.62 -29.28
CA LEU A 617 -15.34 -14.88 -28.58
C LEU A 617 -14.59 -16.08 -29.13
N LEU A 618 -15.27 -17.22 -29.29
CA LEU A 618 -14.65 -18.46 -29.75
C LEU A 618 -15.70 -19.47 -30.22
N PHE A 619 -15.32 -20.31 -31.16
CA PHE A 619 -16.10 -21.49 -31.52
C PHE A 619 -15.17 -22.58 -32.04
N GLN A 620 -15.75 -23.76 -32.21
CA GLN A 620 -15.04 -24.92 -32.72
C GLN A 620 -15.94 -25.75 -33.62
N GLY A 621 -15.33 -26.66 -34.37
CA GLY A 621 -16.10 -27.56 -35.21
C GLY A 621 -15.25 -28.67 -35.80
N CYS A 622 -15.92 -29.60 -36.47
CA CYS A 622 -15.30 -30.69 -37.19
C CYS A 622 -15.81 -30.74 -38.63
N LEU A 623 -14.92 -31.05 -39.56
CA LEU A 623 -15.24 -31.40 -40.94
C LEU A 623 -15.41 -32.93 -40.98
N PRO A 624 -16.65 -33.45 -41.08
CA PRO A 624 -16.93 -34.87 -40.88
C PRO A 624 -16.17 -35.79 -41.81
N ALA A 625 -16.02 -35.40 -43.08
CA ALA A 625 -15.45 -36.24 -44.13
C ALA A 625 -14.01 -36.71 -43.87
N ILE A 626 -13.21 -35.90 -43.19
CA ILE A 626 -11.78 -36.18 -42.93
C ILE A 626 -11.38 -35.99 -41.46
N GLY A 627 -12.38 -35.82 -40.59
CA GLY A 627 -12.17 -35.59 -39.16
C GLY A 627 -11.29 -34.38 -38.84
N THR A 628 -11.25 -33.35 -39.69
CA THR A 628 -10.43 -32.15 -39.40
C THR A 628 -11.17 -31.24 -38.44
N PHE A 629 -10.56 -30.93 -37.31
CA PHE A 629 -11.06 -30.01 -36.31
C PHE A 629 -10.53 -28.59 -36.54
N LEU A 630 -11.37 -27.60 -36.27
CA LEU A 630 -11.03 -26.18 -36.30
C LEU A 630 -11.39 -25.55 -34.96
N TRP A 631 -10.48 -24.74 -34.43
CA TRP A 631 -10.72 -23.86 -33.29
C TRP A 631 -10.39 -22.42 -33.69
N VAL A 632 -11.38 -21.53 -33.52
CA VAL A 632 -11.23 -20.09 -33.76
C VAL A 632 -11.40 -19.37 -32.43
N SER A 633 -10.49 -18.45 -32.13
CA SER A 633 -10.54 -17.66 -30.90
C SER A 633 -10.09 -16.23 -31.12
N MET A 634 -10.89 -15.28 -30.63
CA MET A 634 -10.46 -13.89 -30.50
C MET A 634 -9.37 -13.79 -29.42
N LEU A 635 -8.26 -13.13 -29.75
CA LEU A 635 -7.15 -12.88 -28.82
C LEU A 635 -7.17 -11.42 -28.33
N GLU A 636 -7.45 -10.48 -29.22
CA GLU A 636 -7.54 -9.06 -28.91
C GLU A 636 -8.58 -8.37 -29.81
N SER A 637 -9.50 -7.63 -29.19
CA SER A 637 -10.37 -6.66 -29.86
C SER A 637 -9.62 -5.35 -30.15
N PRO A 638 -10.14 -4.50 -31.07
CA PRO A 638 -9.60 -3.16 -31.32
C PRO A 638 -9.46 -2.30 -30.06
N ALA A 639 -10.40 -2.43 -29.12
CA ALA A 639 -10.33 -1.73 -27.84
C ALA A 639 -9.12 -2.18 -27.00
N VAL A 640 -8.78 -3.48 -27.05
CA VAL A 640 -7.74 -4.11 -26.22
C VAL A 640 -6.34 -3.94 -26.80
N ASN A 641 -6.21 -3.87 -28.13
CA ASN A 641 -4.94 -3.62 -28.80
C ASN A 641 -4.72 -2.12 -29.12
N GLY A 642 -5.66 -1.25 -28.74
CA GLY A 642 -5.54 0.21 -28.84
C GLY A 642 -5.76 0.76 -30.25
N THR A 643 -6.42 0.02 -31.15
CA THR A 643 -6.65 0.45 -32.54
C THR A 643 -8.07 0.87 -32.85
N LEU A 644 -8.97 0.80 -31.87
CA LEU A 644 -10.35 1.26 -32.01
C LEU A 644 -10.39 2.73 -32.48
N GLY A 645 -11.12 2.99 -33.57
CA GLY A 645 -11.26 4.34 -34.13
C GLY A 645 -10.01 4.88 -34.82
N THR A 646 -9.02 4.03 -35.10
CA THR A 646 -7.85 4.36 -35.93
C THR A 646 -7.96 3.72 -37.30
N ASP A 647 -7.20 4.21 -38.28
CA ASP A 647 -7.16 3.62 -39.62
C ASP A 647 -6.56 2.18 -39.64
N GLN A 648 -6.01 1.72 -38.51
CA GLN A 648 -5.45 0.38 -38.32
C GLN A 648 -6.30 -0.52 -37.42
N GLU A 649 -7.61 -0.23 -37.33
CA GLU A 649 -8.55 -1.00 -36.53
C GLU A 649 -8.52 -2.49 -36.90
N ARG A 650 -8.20 -3.35 -35.93
CA ARG A 650 -8.07 -4.79 -36.16
C ARG A 650 -8.44 -5.66 -34.95
N TYR A 651 -8.91 -6.87 -35.26
CA TYR A 651 -9.00 -8.00 -34.35
C TYR A 651 -7.80 -8.91 -34.55
N ARG A 652 -7.18 -9.34 -33.45
CA ARG A 652 -6.21 -10.43 -33.48
C ARG A 652 -6.97 -11.74 -33.26
N VAL A 653 -6.95 -12.64 -34.24
CA VAL A 653 -7.70 -13.91 -34.23
C VAL A 653 -6.73 -15.08 -34.29
N GLN A 654 -6.90 -16.05 -33.41
CA GLN A 654 -6.20 -17.33 -33.45
C GLN A 654 -7.03 -18.34 -34.25
N ILE A 655 -6.39 -18.99 -35.20
CA ILE A 655 -6.98 -20.08 -35.99
C ILE A 655 -6.10 -21.29 -35.84
N ASN A 656 -6.69 -22.38 -35.36
CA ASN A 656 -6.02 -23.62 -35.09
C ASN A 656 -6.72 -24.77 -35.81
N VAL A 657 -5.95 -25.67 -36.40
CA VAL A 657 -6.47 -26.84 -37.11
C VAL A 657 -5.77 -28.08 -36.59
N SER A 658 -6.54 -29.14 -36.35
CA SER A 658 -6.03 -30.44 -35.96
C SER A 658 -6.72 -31.58 -36.67
N TRP A 659 -6.04 -32.73 -36.76
CA TRP A 659 -6.53 -33.90 -37.48
C TRP A 659 -5.93 -35.19 -36.91
N PRO A 660 -6.64 -36.34 -37.03
CA PRO A 660 -6.10 -37.64 -36.67
C PRO A 660 -4.87 -37.99 -37.51
N LEU A 661 -3.92 -38.72 -36.92
CA LEU A 661 -2.78 -39.28 -37.64
C LEU A 661 -3.15 -40.69 -38.13
N ASN A 662 -3.50 -40.82 -39.42
CA ASN A 662 -3.81 -42.13 -40.03
C ASN A 662 -2.66 -42.67 -40.88
N GLY A 663 -1.82 -41.79 -41.42
CA GLY A 663 -0.67 -42.12 -42.25
C GLY A 663 0.46 -41.09 -42.17
N ALA A 664 1.51 -41.28 -42.96
CA ALA A 664 2.68 -40.38 -42.97
C ALA A 664 2.36 -39.00 -43.56
N GLU A 665 1.38 -38.92 -44.45
CA GLU A 665 0.85 -37.70 -45.06
C GLU A 665 0.16 -36.76 -44.06
N ASP A 666 -0.30 -37.32 -42.94
CA ASP A 666 -0.91 -36.55 -41.85
C ASP A 666 0.15 -35.94 -40.91
N GLU A 667 1.44 -36.23 -41.07
CA GLU A 667 2.47 -35.60 -40.25
C GLU A 667 2.55 -34.08 -40.46
N VAL A 668 2.96 -33.37 -39.40
CA VAL A 668 3.14 -31.92 -39.46
C VAL A 668 4.38 -31.61 -40.28
N GLN A 669 4.25 -30.68 -41.22
CA GLN A 669 5.35 -30.29 -42.10
C GLN A 669 6.44 -29.52 -41.34
N GLU A 670 7.68 -29.56 -41.83
CA GLU A 670 8.86 -29.03 -41.11
C GLU A 670 8.96 -27.49 -41.11
N SER A 671 8.48 -26.81 -42.16
CA SER A 671 8.59 -25.35 -42.30
C SER A 671 7.24 -24.65 -42.24
N ASP A 672 7.22 -23.41 -41.76
CA ASP A 672 6.00 -22.62 -41.61
C ASP A 672 5.26 -22.43 -42.93
N ILE A 673 5.99 -22.25 -44.05
CA ILE A 673 5.40 -22.16 -45.40
C ILE A 673 4.66 -23.46 -45.75
N LYS A 674 5.26 -24.63 -45.48
CA LYS A 674 4.63 -25.92 -45.75
C LYS A 674 3.48 -26.21 -44.80
N ARG A 675 3.59 -25.82 -43.52
CA ARG A 675 2.49 -25.92 -42.53
C ARG A 675 1.32 -25.03 -42.91
N MET A 676 1.57 -23.82 -43.41
CA MET A 676 0.54 -22.92 -43.93
C MET A 676 -0.19 -23.53 -45.13
N ALA A 677 0.57 -24.09 -46.08
CA ALA A 677 -0.02 -24.80 -47.22
C ALA A 677 -0.87 -26.00 -46.77
N GLN A 678 -0.39 -26.78 -45.80
CA GLN A 678 -1.14 -27.88 -45.19
C GLN A 678 -2.44 -27.40 -44.52
N MET A 679 -2.39 -26.28 -43.78
CA MET A 679 -3.55 -25.65 -43.14
C MET A 679 -4.58 -25.20 -44.19
N LYS A 680 -4.14 -24.49 -45.23
CA LYS A 680 -4.99 -24.01 -46.34
C LYS A 680 -5.61 -25.20 -47.10
N ASN A 681 -4.86 -26.26 -47.37
CA ASN A 681 -5.36 -27.45 -48.05
C ASN A 681 -6.47 -28.16 -47.25
N ARG A 682 -6.32 -28.28 -45.93
CA ARG A 682 -7.35 -28.88 -45.06
C ARG A 682 -8.61 -28.02 -44.94
N ALA A 683 -8.51 -26.72 -45.20
CA ALA A 683 -9.64 -25.78 -45.15
C ALA A 683 -10.44 -25.68 -46.46
N VAL A 684 -10.03 -26.35 -47.55
CA VAL A 684 -10.66 -26.23 -48.88
C VAL A 684 -12.17 -26.53 -48.85
N ALA A 685 -12.56 -27.54 -48.09
CA ALA A 685 -13.95 -27.99 -47.94
C ALA A 685 -14.71 -27.28 -46.82
N PHE A 686 -14.10 -26.30 -46.15
CA PHE A 686 -14.81 -25.49 -45.15
C PHE A 686 -15.81 -24.55 -45.83
N ALA A 687 -16.82 -24.14 -45.06
CA ALA A 687 -17.75 -23.10 -45.46
C ALA A 687 -17.00 -21.83 -45.88
N PRO A 688 -17.53 -21.05 -46.85
CA PRO A 688 -16.79 -19.95 -47.47
C PRO A 688 -16.18 -18.93 -46.50
N CYS A 689 -16.85 -18.60 -45.39
CA CYS A 689 -16.33 -17.66 -44.39
C CYS A 689 -15.12 -18.22 -43.62
N LEU A 690 -15.16 -19.50 -43.25
CA LEU A 690 -14.07 -20.19 -42.53
C LEU A 690 -12.88 -20.44 -43.45
N ARG A 691 -13.13 -20.86 -44.69
CA ARG A 691 -12.07 -21.02 -45.69
C ARG A 691 -11.35 -19.70 -45.94
N LYS A 692 -12.10 -18.62 -46.17
CA LYS A 692 -11.55 -17.27 -46.37
C LYS A 692 -10.71 -16.82 -45.17
N ALA A 693 -11.13 -17.14 -43.94
CA ALA A 693 -10.38 -16.83 -42.72
C ALA A 693 -8.98 -17.49 -42.70
N VAL A 694 -8.87 -18.73 -43.18
CA VAL A 694 -7.59 -19.45 -43.31
C VAL A 694 -6.76 -18.94 -44.50
N GLU A 695 -7.40 -18.64 -45.63
CA GLU A 695 -6.73 -18.10 -46.82
C GLU A 695 -6.13 -16.71 -46.59
N MET A 696 -6.78 -15.89 -45.75
CA MET A 696 -6.32 -14.54 -45.39
C MET A 696 -5.06 -14.52 -44.52
N ILE A 697 -4.62 -15.67 -43.98
CA ILE A 697 -3.38 -15.71 -43.20
C ILE A 697 -2.21 -15.43 -44.17
N PRO A 698 -1.43 -14.35 -43.95
CA PRO A 698 -0.39 -13.93 -44.86
C PRO A 698 0.66 -15.02 -45.10
N ASP A 699 1.14 -15.14 -46.33
CA ASP A 699 2.23 -16.05 -46.66
C ASP A 699 3.50 -15.60 -45.92
N GLY A 700 4.16 -16.55 -45.24
CA GLY A 700 5.28 -16.26 -44.34
C GLY A 700 4.91 -15.98 -42.87
N SER A 701 3.62 -16.04 -42.51
CA SER A 701 3.22 -16.03 -41.10
C SER A 701 3.74 -17.26 -40.37
N GLU A 702 4.14 -17.10 -39.11
CA GLU A 702 4.54 -18.21 -38.24
C GLU A 702 3.36 -19.18 -38.02
N VAL A 703 3.60 -20.48 -38.24
CA VAL A 703 2.63 -21.55 -38.02
C VAL A 703 3.23 -22.55 -37.06
N LEU A 704 2.75 -22.51 -35.82
CA LEU A 704 3.30 -23.32 -34.74
C LEU A 704 2.71 -24.73 -34.76
N GLU A 705 3.57 -25.74 -34.64
CA GLU A 705 3.13 -27.08 -34.24
C GLU A 705 2.84 -27.08 -32.73
N ILE A 706 1.69 -27.65 -32.37
CA ILE A 706 1.34 -27.90 -30.97
C ILE A 706 1.31 -29.38 -30.74
N VAL A 707 2.29 -29.87 -29.98
CA VAL A 707 2.33 -31.29 -29.62
C VAL A 707 1.25 -31.59 -28.60
N LEU A 708 0.18 -32.24 -29.05
CA LEU A 708 -0.89 -32.73 -28.19
C LEU A 708 -0.38 -33.94 -27.42
N ALA A 709 -0.10 -33.72 -26.15
CA ALA A 709 0.35 -34.75 -25.24
C ALA A 709 -0.25 -34.51 -23.86
N ASP A 710 -0.36 -35.57 -23.08
CA ASP A 710 -0.84 -35.49 -21.71
C ASP A 710 0.07 -36.25 -20.75
N TRP A 711 -0.18 -36.04 -19.46
CA TRP A 711 0.49 -36.75 -18.39
C TRP A 711 -0.52 -36.98 -17.27
N PRO A 712 -1.08 -38.20 -17.16
CA PRO A 712 -1.99 -38.54 -16.06
C PRO A 712 -1.34 -38.24 -14.72
N CYS A 713 -2.11 -37.73 -13.75
CA CYS A 713 -1.58 -37.45 -12.41
C CYS A 713 -1.16 -38.77 -11.76
N LEU A 714 0.14 -39.07 -11.72
CA LEU A 714 0.66 -40.28 -11.10
C LEU A 714 0.89 -40.09 -9.60
N ASN A 715 1.10 -41.17 -8.86
CA ASN A 715 1.60 -41.09 -7.48
C ASN A 715 3.09 -40.76 -7.47
N TRP A 716 3.54 -39.89 -6.56
CA TRP A 716 4.95 -39.66 -6.27
C TRP A 716 5.17 -39.51 -4.76
N ASN A 717 6.43 -39.49 -4.32
CA ASN A 717 6.77 -39.26 -2.93
C ASN A 717 7.81 -38.15 -2.81
N GLY A 718 7.35 -36.94 -2.49
CA GLY A 718 8.20 -35.78 -2.23
C GLY A 718 8.61 -35.60 -0.76
N LYS A 719 8.28 -36.57 0.13
CA LYS A 719 8.56 -36.51 1.58
C LYS A 719 8.12 -35.18 2.24
N GLY A 720 7.04 -34.58 1.74
CA GLY A 720 6.53 -33.29 2.24
C GLY A 720 7.37 -32.06 1.87
N THR A 721 8.52 -32.23 1.20
CA THR A 721 9.43 -31.13 0.84
C THR A 721 9.40 -30.77 -0.64
N CYS A 722 8.71 -31.56 -1.47
CA CYS A 722 8.57 -31.30 -2.89
C CYS A 722 7.18 -31.73 -3.38
N THR A 723 6.51 -30.89 -4.17
CA THR A 723 5.20 -31.21 -4.78
C THR A 723 5.04 -30.51 -6.13
N LEU A 724 3.92 -30.74 -6.82
CA LEU A 724 3.63 -30.26 -8.18
C LEU A 724 2.27 -29.56 -8.24
N VAL A 725 2.11 -28.62 -9.19
CA VAL A 725 0.85 -27.92 -9.48
C VAL A 725 0.63 -27.81 -11.00
N GLY A 726 -0.63 -27.71 -11.44
CA GLY A 726 -1.01 -27.47 -12.83
C GLY A 726 -0.44 -28.52 -13.80
N ASP A 727 -0.05 -28.09 -15.00
CA ASP A 727 0.50 -28.99 -16.04
C ASP A 727 1.79 -29.71 -15.62
N ALA A 728 2.47 -29.29 -14.55
CA ALA A 728 3.59 -30.05 -14.00
C ALA A 728 3.12 -31.32 -13.29
N ALA A 729 1.91 -31.33 -12.74
CA ALA A 729 1.28 -32.43 -12.02
C ALA A 729 0.28 -33.24 -12.89
N HIS A 730 -0.39 -32.58 -13.84
CA HIS A 730 -1.47 -33.21 -14.63
C HIS A 730 -1.60 -32.53 -15.99
N ALA A 731 -0.60 -32.70 -16.87
CA ALA A 731 -0.67 -32.11 -18.21
C ALA A 731 -1.88 -32.65 -19.00
N MET A 732 -2.68 -31.76 -19.57
CA MET A 732 -3.93 -32.10 -20.28
C MET A 732 -3.98 -31.45 -21.65
N THR A 733 -4.79 -32.01 -22.55
CA THR A 733 -5.09 -31.38 -23.83
C THR A 733 -6.19 -30.31 -23.70
N MET A 734 -6.25 -29.42 -24.68
CA MET A 734 -7.08 -28.21 -24.65
C MET A 734 -8.58 -28.40 -24.92
N TYR A 735 -9.02 -29.57 -25.41
CA TYR A 735 -10.37 -29.77 -25.97
C TYR A 735 -11.51 -29.62 -24.94
N ARG A 736 -11.21 -29.71 -23.63
CA ARG A 736 -12.16 -29.39 -22.55
C ARG A 736 -11.94 -28.02 -21.91
N GLY A 737 -10.80 -27.36 -22.19
CA GLY A 737 -10.42 -26.06 -21.64
C GLY A 737 -10.15 -26.06 -20.12
N GLU A 738 -9.71 -27.18 -19.54
CA GLU A 738 -9.70 -27.38 -18.09
C GLU A 738 -8.35 -27.14 -17.40
N ALA A 739 -7.24 -27.34 -18.10
CA ALA A 739 -5.88 -27.30 -17.52
C ALA A 739 -5.60 -26.06 -16.66
N ALA A 740 -5.86 -24.86 -17.19
CA ALA A 740 -5.63 -23.61 -16.46
C ALA A 740 -6.53 -23.46 -15.23
N ASN A 741 -7.78 -23.91 -15.29
CA ASN A 741 -8.71 -23.83 -14.15
C ASN A 741 -8.28 -24.83 -13.06
N HIS A 742 -7.81 -26.03 -13.43
CA HIS A 742 -7.25 -26.97 -12.46
C HIS A 742 -5.98 -26.42 -11.81
N GLY A 743 -5.07 -25.81 -12.56
CA GLY A 743 -3.89 -25.16 -11.99
C GLY A 743 -4.24 -24.02 -11.00
N MET A 744 -5.31 -23.27 -11.26
CA MET A 744 -5.81 -22.25 -10.32
C MET A 744 -6.40 -22.87 -9.04
N LEU A 745 -7.11 -23.99 -9.18
CA LEU A 745 -7.68 -24.72 -8.04
C LEU A 745 -6.60 -25.42 -7.21
N ASP A 746 -5.54 -25.92 -7.84
CA ASP A 746 -4.37 -26.45 -7.15
C ASP A 746 -3.72 -25.38 -6.27
N ALA A 747 -3.54 -24.17 -6.81
CA ALA A 747 -3.01 -23.04 -6.05
C ALA A 747 -3.91 -22.70 -4.85
N TYR A 748 -5.24 -22.85 -4.99
CA TYR A 748 -6.19 -22.65 -3.90
C TYR A 748 -6.04 -23.68 -2.77
N HIS A 749 -6.09 -24.97 -3.11
CA HIS A 749 -5.99 -26.04 -2.10
C HIS A 749 -4.61 -26.08 -1.46
N LEU A 750 -3.53 -25.89 -2.23
CA LEU A 750 -2.18 -25.80 -1.70
C LEU A 750 -2.05 -24.62 -0.73
N THR A 751 -2.58 -23.44 -1.08
CA THR A 751 -2.56 -22.27 -0.17
C THR A 751 -3.29 -22.58 1.13
N LYS A 752 -4.47 -23.21 1.09
CA LYS A 752 -5.21 -23.62 2.30
C LYS A 752 -4.39 -24.57 3.17
N ALA A 753 -3.73 -25.56 2.56
CA ALA A 753 -2.87 -26.50 3.29
C ALA A 753 -1.66 -25.79 3.93
N LEU A 754 -1.02 -24.88 3.21
CA LEU A 754 0.11 -24.10 3.71
C LEU A 754 -0.27 -23.14 4.84
N VAL A 755 -1.49 -22.58 4.82
CA VAL A 755 -1.99 -21.75 5.93
C VAL A 755 -2.15 -22.58 7.20
N LYS A 756 -2.69 -23.80 7.11
CA LYS A 756 -2.80 -24.71 8.25
C LYS A 756 -1.43 -25.10 8.80
N LEU A 757 -0.47 -25.39 7.91
CA LEU A 757 0.93 -25.63 8.27
C LEU A 757 1.53 -24.43 9.00
N HIS A 758 1.37 -23.22 8.46
CA HIS A 758 1.94 -22.00 9.04
C HIS A 758 1.36 -21.67 10.43
N LYS A 759 0.10 -22.02 10.67
CA LYS A 759 -0.56 -21.90 11.98
C LYS A 759 -0.18 -23.01 12.98
N GLY A 760 0.58 -24.02 12.54
CA GLY A 760 0.93 -25.19 13.36
C GLY A 760 -0.20 -26.21 13.52
N GLU A 761 -1.26 -26.14 12.71
CA GLU A 761 -2.39 -27.07 12.76
C GLU A 761 -2.07 -28.43 12.10
N LEU A 762 -1.17 -28.44 11.11
CA LEU A 762 -0.73 -29.63 10.39
C LEU A 762 0.80 -29.69 10.35
N SER A 763 1.36 -30.91 10.35
CA SER A 763 2.76 -31.11 9.99
C SER A 763 2.99 -30.87 8.51
N GLN A 764 4.23 -30.60 8.11
CA GLN A 764 4.56 -30.34 6.72
C GLN A 764 4.18 -31.52 5.80
N GLN A 765 4.49 -32.75 6.23
CA GLN A 765 4.08 -33.95 5.50
C GLN A 765 2.56 -34.06 5.39
N ALA A 766 1.82 -33.83 6.47
CA ALA A 766 0.36 -33.94 6.47
C ALA A 766 -0.29 -32.88 5.57
N ALA A 767 0.21 -31.65 5.57
CA ALA A 767 -0.29 -30.57 4.72
C ALA A 767 -0.11 -30.89 3.23
N ILE A 768 1.06 -31.40 2.83
CA ILE A 768 1.33 -31.76 1.44
C ILE A 768 0.52 -33.01 1.02
N THR A 769 0.44 -34.03 1.88
CA THR A 769 -0.39 -35.22 1.60
C THR A 769 -1.85 -34.84 1.37
N LEU A 770 -2.43 -33.98 2.22
CA LEU A 770 -3.81 -33.51 2.10
C LEU A 770 -4.07 -32.83 0.75
N TYR A 771 -3.13 -31.98 0.30
CA TYR A 771 -3.23 -31.33 -1.00
C TYR A 771 -3.08 -32.33 -2.17
N GLU A 772 -2.09 -33.22 -2.10
CA GLU A 772 -1.80 -34.17 -3.19
C GLU A 772 -2.91 -35.21 -3.36
N GLU A 773 -3.59 -35.63 -2.30
CA GLU A 773 -4.76 -36.51 -2.38
C GLU A 773 -5.92 -35.84 -3.12
N GLU A 774 -6.31 -34.61 -2.71
CA GLU A 774 -7.36 -33.84 -3.40
C GLU A 774 -7.04 -33.65 -4.88
N MET A 775 -5.82 -33.18 -5.19
CA MET A 775 -5.41 -32.92 -6.55
C MET A 775 -5.46 -34.20 -7.40
N ARG A 776 -4.96 -35.33 -6.88
CA ARG A 776 -4.97 -36.61 -7.61
C ARG A 776 -6.37 -37.10 -7.89
N ASP A 777 -7.25 -37.08 -6.89
CA ASP A 777 -8.63 -37.54 -7.02
C ASP A 777 -9.38 -36.75 -8.10
N ARG A 778 -9.22 -35.43 -8.10
CA ARG A 778 -9.85 -34.55 -9.08
C ARG A 778 -9.25 -34.69 -10.49
N THR A 779 -7.92 -34.71 -10.60
CA THR A 779 -7.25 -34.49 -11.90
C THR A 779 -7.03 -35.78 -12.69
N THR A 780 -6.97 -36.95 -12.04
CA THR A 780 -6.79 -38.24 -12.72
C THR A 780 -7.87 -38.48 -13.78
N THR A 781 -9.14 -38.31 -13.41
CA THR A 781 -10.26 -38.45 -14.36
C THR A 781 -10.25 -37.33 -15.40
N ALA A 782 -9.93 -36.11 -14.98
CA ALA A 782 -9.98 -34.95 -15.87
C ALA A 782 -8.94 -35.03 -17.01
N VAL A 783 -7.73 -35.56 -16.76
CA VAL A 783 -6.71 -35.78 -17.80
C VAL A 783 -7.22 -36.78 -18.84
N LEU A 784 -7.76 -37.91 -18.39
CA LEU A 784 -8.29 -38.96 -19.27
C LEU A 784 -9.49 -38.48 -20.09
N LEU A 785 -10.38 -37.69 -19.49
CA LEU A 785 -11.48 -37.06 -20.22
C LEU A 785 -10.98 -36.04 -21.24
N SER A 786 -9.92 -35.28 -20.93
CA SER A 786 -9.34 -34.34 -21.90
C SER A 786 -8.71 -35.08 -23.08
N ARG A 787 -8.03 -36.21 -22.83
CA ARG A 787 -7.56 -37.12 -23.88
C ARG A 787 -8.71 -37.61 -24.75
N GLN A 788 -9.77 -38.14 -24.14
CA GLN A 788 -10.90 -38.66 -24.90
C GLN A 788 -11.60 -37.54 -25.70
N ALA A 789 -11.74 -36.34 -25.12
CA ALA A 789 -12.30 -35.18 -25.80
C ALA A 789 -11.49 -34.76 -27.04
N CYS A 790 -10.16 -34.94 -27.01
CA CYS A 790 -9.31 -34.75 -28.17
C CYS A 790 -9.66 -35.72 -29.30
N LEU A 791 -9.99 -36.98 -28.98
CA LEU A 791 -10.36 -37.98 -29.99
C LEU A 791 -11.78 -37.71 -30.50
N ASP A 792 -12.73 -37.54 -29.58
CA ASP A 792 -14.14 -37.27 -29.88
C ASP A 792 -14.32 -36.03 -30.76
N ALA A 793 -13.51 -34.97 -30.58
CA ALA A 793 -13.63 -33.74 -31.37
C ALA A 793 -13.34 -33.93 -32.88
N HIS A 794 -12.70 -35.03 -33.27
CA HIS A 794 -12.43 -35.36 -34.69
C HIS A 794 -13.38 -36.42 -35.24
N ASP A 795 -14.24 -37.01 -34.40
CA ASP A 795 -15.26 -37.99 -34.79
C ASP A 795 -16.64 -37.34 -34.76
N TRP A 796 -17.04 -36.76 -35.88
CA TRP A 796 -18.33 -36.07 -35.96
C TRP A 796 -19.49 -37.00 -35.62
N ASP A 797 -19.52 -38.22 -36.16
CA ASP A 797 -20.67 -39.12 -36.02
C ASP A 797 -20.77 -39.72 -34.61
N GLY A 798 -19.62 -40.01 -33.98
CA GLY A 798 -19.55 -40.47 -32.60
C GLY A 798 -19.83 -39.38 -31.55
N LEU A 799 -19.67 -38.10 -31.89
CA LEU A 799 -19.84 -37.00 -30.94
C LEU A 799 -21.33 -36.83 -30.51
N ASN A 800 -21.63 -37.10 -29.24
CA ASN A 800 -22.97 -37.06 -28.65
C ASN A 800 -22.92 -36.49 -27.22
N GLU A 801 -24.06 -36.38 -26.53
CA GLU A 801 -24.18 -35.78 -25.20
C GLU A 801 -23.31 -36.46 -24.12
N ASN A 802 -22.97 -37.74 -24.30
CA ASN A 802 -22.11 -38.50 -23.39
C ASN A 802 -20.61 -38.36 -23.71
N SER A 803 -20.26 -37.76 -24.84
CA SER A 803 -18.87 -37.57 -25.26
C SER A 803 -18.09 -36.75 -24.24
N ALA A 804 -16.80 -37.01 -24.16
CA ALA A 804 -15.93 -36.35 -23.21
C ALA A 804 -15.74 -34.86 -23.53
N VAL A 805 -16.16 -34.34 -24.68
CA VAL A 805 -16.20 -32.88 -24.92
C VAL A 805 -17.31 -32.20 -24.09
N LEU A 806 -18.41 -32.90 -23.80
CA LEU A 806 -19.63 -32.35 -23.19
C LEU A 806 -19.88 -32.82 -21.75
N LYS A 807 -19.25 -33.93 -21.35
CA LYS A 807 -19.43 -34.52 -20.01
C LYS A 807 -19.17 -33.49 -18.91
N ARG A 808 -20.09 -33.40 -17.94
CA ARG A 808 -19.97 -32.49 -16.77
C ARG A 808 -18.66 -32.72 -16.03
N ARG A 809 -18.13 -31.63 -15.48
CA ARG A 809 -16.88 -31.61 -14.72
C ARG A 809 -17.12 -32.18 -13.34
N ALA A 810 -16.25 -33.08 -12.89
CA ALA A 810 -16.27 -33.60 -11.52
C ALA A 810 -15.56 -32.60 -10.60
N ILE A 811 -16.31 -31.61 -10.12
CA ILE A 811 -15.82 -30.64 -9.12
C ILE A 811 -16.78 -30.75 -7.95
N SER A 812 -16.28 -31.18 -6.80
CA SER A 812 -17.05 -31.15 -5.56
C SER A 812 -17.42 -29.70 -5.26
N SER A 813 -18.70 -29.38 -5.19
CA SER A 813 -19.15 -28.08 -4.70
C SER A 813 -18.64 -27.91 -3.27
N VAL A 814 -17.91 -26.82 -3.02
CA VAL A 814 -17.51 -26.41 -1.66
C VAL A 814 -18.75 -26.08 -0.84
#